data_AF-A0A3A4NK26-F1
#
_entry.id   AF-A0A3A4NK26-F1
#
_cell.length_a   1.000
_cell.length_b   1.000
_cell.length_c   1.000
_cell.angle_alpha   90.00
_cell.angle_beta   90.00
_cell.angle_gamma   90.00
#
_symmetry.space_group_name_H-M   'P 1'
#
loop_
_entity.id
_entity.type
_entity.pdbx_description
1 polymer ?
#
loop_
_entity_poly.entity_id
_entity_poly.type
_entity_poly.pdbx_seq_one_letter_code
_entity_poly.pdbx_strand_id
1 'polypeptide(L)'
;MRKQTGVWCFFLLMLVFGTVTASAETVSDNFDDGVIDPMWIVDNGALGLSVTEEGGCLNISGLADQPAAWLGGNIWNLLYDGAHQVDVQMKFKVPVATDMSNICISITGPSGSAQVEYNTLGGYAIGCNSMSGWQWSSRTPAKGNEATTYNLLKLSYDPLSNTATAYVGDADGSNQQFIGSFNIELVPVGLPNPKLGVAIQYWTLLYAAVDIDVDDFSVSAMPYPELVPPPLALGVSLGQRQELQPDDAEILCPAFSNDGKKIAYLLREGAPEAGVWNIYVKELTADSPAYRITEDSDWAAVTACLSWSPNDRRIFFLTDSPDRTRRVRYVDATPTTDRVSHPYLTEFDGGISWFFDIDFSRNTEHQAAYVLNGDVFAFSVDDFGDPLPGATHRKLLDMIDLQTIPRWLRWSPDGTKITCGYGFNMHSFAIWIVDVANLPLGEMVLDENSPYVTIVTDTRNFAAVPAFSYDGRYVYYCADLNNVFNPGTYGWNRFNTTEVMLGDADFDIFVAKADGSAPPERLTAAPLSQGIFTVSPDGTLLAYNTDDDTDGDGVREGDVYLFNLVISEPVDASGGEVSDGSGTTVTVPQDALTEPVTVTIETPLPGSEPPLDTLPAGTSLALAREFGPDGLVFAAPVKIEINYTDEEVAGLDEANLQIYWYDDINSTWEALTSDSDCTDPATNVVCAWVTHFSTFGVLDVPTLMAGAELEPPSLNVKSKGQYVTAYIELPAGFHPSSIDVGQIMLNQAISALAAPTAIGDHDADGILDLMVKFDRAAVQASLPLGWAPVTISGCLTNGVPFEDTLSVYVFDKGMGHYNDSRPDSIVE
;
A
#
# COMPACT_ATOMS: atom_id res chain seq x y z
N MET A 1 -37.66 48.98 -47.66
CA MET A 1 -37.18 49.69 -48.87
C MET A 1 -37.30 51.21 -48.68
N ARG A 2 -36.20 51.92 -48.39
CA ARG A 2 -36.06 53.39 -48.36
C ARG A 2 -34.59 53.78 -48.66
N LYS A 3 -34.31 55.08 -48.83
CA LYS A 3 -33.03 55.66 -49.29
C LYS A 3 -32.35 56.54 -48.22
N GLN A 4 -31.01 56.48 -48.17
CA GLN A 4 -30.02 57.57 -48.00
C GLN A 4 -29.97 58.48 -46.73
N THR A 5 -28.78 59.08 -46.53
CA THR A 5 -28.41 60.33 -45.79
C THR A 5 -28.06 60.28 -44.28
N GLY A 6 -27.09 61.14 -43.90
CA GLY A 6 -26.54 61.35 -42.53
C GLY A 6 -25.05 60.96 -42.42
N VAL A 7 -23.98 61.79 -42.28
CA VAL A 7 -23.71 63.24 -42.05
C VAL A 7 -23.25 63.65 -40.62
N TRP A 8 -21.91 63.78 -40.47
CA TRP A 8 -21.10 64.72 -39.65
C TRP A 8 -21.28 64.85 -38.12
N CYS A 9 -20.13 64.77 -37.39
CA CYS A 9 -19.60 65.66 -36.31
C CYS A 9 -18.81 64.89 -35.22
N PHE A 10 -18.00 65.48 -34.32
CA PHE A 10 -16.85 66.41 -34.43
C PHE A 10 -16.25 66.62 -33.00
N PHE A 11 -14.93 66.37 -32.77
CA PHE A 11 -14.13 66.84 -31.59
C PHE A 11 -14.54 66.27 -30.18
N LEU A 12 -13.74 66.20 -29.09
CA LEU A 12 -12.28 66.22 -28.71
C LEU A 12 -12.21 65.66 -27.23
N LEU A 13 -11.16 65.56 -26.38
CA LEU A 13 -9.74 65.95 -26.29
C LEU A 13 -9.01 65.18 -25.14
N MET A 14 -7.81 64.59 -25.38
CA MET A 14 -6.80 64.13 -24.37
C MET A 14 -7.22 63.00 -23.38
N LEU A 15 -6.31 62.24 -22.71
CA LEU A 15 -4.84 62.35 -22.51
C LEU A 15 -4.16 60.95 -22.41
N VAL A 16 -2.83 60.90 -22.64
CA VAL A 16 -1.84 59.79 -22.48
C VAL A 16 -1.92 59.15 -21.06
N PHE A 17 -1.63 57.88 -20.74
CA PHE A 17 -0.77 56.78 -21.26
C PHE A 17 -1.52 55.41 -21.16
N GLY A 18 -1.09 54.27 -21.73
CA GLY A 18 0.06 53.98 -22.59
C GLY A 18 0.50 52.50 -22.46
N THR A 19 0.02 51.63 -23.35
CA THR A 19 0.35 50.19 -23.42
C THR A 19 0.68 49.82 -24.86
N VAL A 20 1.81 49.12 -25.09
CA VAL A 20 2.23 48.67 -26.43
C VAL A 20 1.99 47.18 -26.57
N THR A 21 0.94 46.80 -27.29
CA THR A 21 0.84 45.49 -27.94
C THR A 21 1.60 45.55 -29.25
N ALA A 22 2.66 44.75 -29.40
CA ALA A 22 3.33 44.57 -30.69
C ALA A 22 2.57 43.52 -31.51
N SER A 23 2.13 43.89 -32.71
CA SER A 23 1.55 42.97 -33.69
C SER A 23 2.64 42.38 -34.58
N ALA A 24 2.59 41.08 -34.86
CA ALA A 24 3.44 40.48 -35.87
C ALA A 24 3.05 41.00 -37.28
N GLU A 25 4.01 41.58 -38.00
CA GLU A 25 3.85 41.90 -39.43
C GLU A 25 4.27 40.71 -40.28
N THR A 26 3.38 40.25 -41.17
CA THR A 26 3.70 39.20 -42.13
C THR A 26 4.48 39.79 -43.30
N VAL A 27 5.79 39.54 -43.37
CA VAL A 27 6.61 39.90 -44.53
C VAL A 27 6.53 38.78 -45.58
N SER A 28 6.02 39.13 -46.77
CA SER A 28 6.09 38.29 -47.97
C SER A 28 7.02 38.93 -48.98
N ASP A 29 7.95 38.16 -49.57
CA ASP A 29 8.74 38.62 -50.72
C ASP A 29 8.85 37.53 -51.80
N ASN A 30 9.17 37.94 -53.04
CA ASN A 30 9.21 37.08 -54.21
C ASN A 30 10.66 36.79 -54.63
N PHE A 31 11.03 35.52 -54.72
CA PHE A 31 12.29 35.10 -55.33
C PHE A 31 12.23 35.18 -56.86
N ASP A 32 12.93 36.12 -57.49
CA ASP A 32 13.21 36.07 -58.95
C ASP A 32 14.52 36.77 -59.39
N ASP A 33 15.56 36.77 -58.54
CA ASP A 33 16.94 37.01 -58.98
C ASP A 33 17.97 36.02 -58.38
N GLY A 34 18.87 35.54 -59.24
CA GLY A 34 19.71 34.36 -59.01
C GLY A 34 21.03 34.63 -58.26
N VAL A 35 21.02 35.48 -57.23
CA VAL A 35 22.23 35.82 -56.45
C VAL A 35 21.89 35.77 -54.95
N ILE A 36 22.69 35.03 -54.17
CA ILE A 36 22.52 34.93 -52.71
C ILE A 36 23.70 35.64 -52.05
N ASP A 37 23.42 36.79 -51.43
CA ASP A 37 24.32 37.46 -50.50
C ASP A 37 24.23 36.84 -49.09
N PRO A 38 25.31 36.88 -48.28
CA PRO A 38 25.33 36.25 -46.97
C PRO A 38 24.56 37.06 -45.90
N MET A 39 23.36 36.59 -45.60
CA MET A 39 22.72 36.50 -44.27
C MET A 39 22.87 37.71 -43.32
N TRP A 40 21.79 38.49 -43.18
CA TRP A 40 21.59 39.38 -42.02
C TRP A 40 21.07 38.57 -40.82
N ILE A 41 21.54 38.88 -39.62
CA ILE A 41 20.98 38.38 -38.35
C ILE A 41 20.18 39.52 -37.70
N VAL A 42 19.01 39.20 -37.15
CA VAL A 42 18.18 40.16 -36.41
C VAL A 42 18.73 40.32 -34.99
N ASP A 43 19.23 41.52 -34.68
CA ASP A 43 19.70 41.88 -33.34
C ASP A 43 18.50 42.08 -32.38
N ASN A 44 18.12 41.01 -31.70
CA ASN A 44 17.30 41.09 -30.49
C ASN A 44 18.24 41.33 -29.29
N GLY A 45 18.51 42.62 -29.01
CA GLY A 45 19.51 43.10 -28.04
C GLY A 45 19.24 42.84 -26.55
N ALA A 46 18.76 41.65 -26.21
CA ALA A 46 18.48 41.18 -24.84
C ALA A 46 19.47 40.12 -24.33
N LEU A 47 20.25 39.46 -25.21
CA LEU A 47 21.07 38.28 -24.85
C LEU A 47 22.59 38.51 -24.77
N GLY A 48 23.10 39.71 -25.07
CA GLY A 48 24.48 40.11 -24.73
C GLY A 48 25.62 39.26 -25.33
N LEU A 49 25.35 38.50 -26.39
CA LEU A 49 26.35 37.70 -27.10
C LEU A 49 27.13 38.56 -28.10
N SER A 50 28.44 38.33 -28.20
CA SER A 50 29.28 38.89 -29.26
C SER A 50 29.95 37.78 -30.07
N VAL A 51 30.00 37.97 -31.39
CA VAL A 51 30.66 37.07 -32.34
C VAL A 51 31.78 37.83 -33.04
N THR A 52 32.98 37.27 -33.05
CA THR A 52 34.15 37.84 -33.75
C THR A 52 34.86 36.77 -34.56
N GLU A 53 35.32 37.13 -35.76
CA GLU A 53 36.16 36.27 -36.60
C GLU A 53 37.61 36.76 -36.50
N GLU A 54 38.51 35.90 -36.04
CA GLU A 54 39.94 36.22 -35.95
C GLU A 54 40.78 34.99 -36.34
N GLY A 55 41.79 35.18 -37.19
CA GLY A 55 42.64 34.09 -37.69
C GLY A 55 41.94 33.01 -38.54
N GLY A 56 40.68 33.22 -38.94
CA GLY A 56 39.84 32.20 -39.59
C GLY A 56 39.09 31.29 -38.60
N CYS A 57 39.06 31.66 -37.31
CA CYS A 57 38.23 31.01 -36.29
C CYS A 57 37.06 31.92 -35.91
N LEU A 58 35.88 31.33 -35.68
CA LEU A 58 34.70 32.02 -35.19
C LEU A 58 34.64 31.92 -33.66
N ASN A 59 34.77 33.04 -32.96
CA ASN A 59 34.66 33.12 -31.50
C ASN A 59 33.27 33.65 -31.12
N ILE A 60 32.64 33.01 -30.14
CA ILE A 60 31.37 33.46 -29.54
C ILE A 60 31.59 33.64 -28.03
N SER A 61 31.17 34.77 -27.47
CA SER A 61 31.31 35.04 -26.04
C SER A 61 30.08 35.76 -25.45
N GLY A 62 29.72 35.39 -24.23
CA GLY A 62 28.68 36.02 -23.42
C GLY A 62 29.26 36.76 -22.22
N LEU A 63 28.44 37.62 -21.60
CA LEU A 63 28.82 38.40 -20.41
C LEU A 63 28.87 37.54 -19.14
N ALA A 64 29.81 37.83 -18.24
CA ALA A 64 30.36 36.86 -17.29
C ALA A 64 29.57 36.63 -15.97
N ASP A 65 28.42 37.29 -15.78
CA ASP A 65 27.79 37.45 -14.45
C ASP A 65 26.38 36.81 -14.32
N GLN A 66 26.09 35.67 -14.97
CA GLN A 66 24.82 34.93 -14.82
C GLN A 66 25.03 33.41 -14.69
N PRO A 67 24.20 32.69 -13.90
CA PRO A 67 24.32 31.24 -13.71
C PRO A 67 23.78 30.43 -14.90
N ALA A 68 24.45 29.30 -15.21
CA ALA A 68 24.22 28.52 -16.43
C ALA A 68 22.79 28.00 -16.62
N ALA A 69 22.05 27.72 -15.53
CA ALA A 69 20.69 27.20 -15.57
C ALA A 69 19.70 28.08 -16.37
N TRP A 70 19.95 29.38 -16.48
CA TRP A 70 19.06 30.32 -17.18
C TRP A 70 19.09 30.22 -18.71
N LEU A 71 20.11 29.56 -19.29
CA LEU A 71 20.24 29.39 -20.74
C LEU A 71 19.48 28.16 -21.27
N GLY A 72 19.46 27.05 -20.52
CA GLY A 72 18.82 25.80 -20.96
C GLY A 72 17.30 25.93 -21.15
N GLY A 73 16.59 26.44 -20.13
CA GLY A 73 15.12 26.50 -20.14
C GLY A 73 14.50 27.44 -21.18
N ASN A 74 15.26 28.41 -21.70
CA ASN A 74 14.74 29.40 -22.65
C ASN A 74 14.88 28.98 -24.13
N ILE A 75 15.72 27.99 -24.46
CA ILE A 75 15.86 27.47 -25.82
C ILE A 75 14.70 26.52 -26.16
N TRP A 76 14.31 25.66 -25.22
CA TRP A 76 13.19 24.71 -25.39
C TRP A 76 11.83 25.40 -25.57
N ASN A 77 11.56 26.47 -24.81
CA ASN A 77 10.27 27.19 -24.85
C ASN A 77 10.05 28.04 -26.12
N LEU A 78 11.01 28.09 -27.05
CA LEU A 78 10.90 28.82 -28.32
C LEU A 78 10.62 27.92 -29.55
N LEU A 79 10.46 26.61 -29.34
CA LEU A 79 10.34 25.61 -30.42
C LEU A 79 8.99 24.86 -30.47
N TYR A 80 7.98 25.30 -29.70
CA TYR A 80 6.66 24.65 -29.65
C TYR A 80 5.50 25.63 -29.90
N ASP A 81 5.04 25.69 -31.15
CA ASP A 81 3.66 26.07 -31.50
C ASP A 81 2.97 24.85 -32.12
N GLY A 82 1.76 24.53 -31.64
CA GLY A 82 1.14 23.21 -31.70
C GLY A 82 0.57 22.78 -33.06
N ALA A 83 1.21 23.19 -34.17
CA ALA A 83 0.71 22.91 -35.53
C ALA A 83 1.80 22.60 -36.58
N HIS A 84 3.07 22.99 -36.39
CA HIS A 84 4.10 22.84 -37.44
C HIS A 84 5.50 22.55 -36.87
N GLN A 85 6.18 21.53 -37.40
CA GLN A 85 7.63 21.38 -37.22
C GLN A 85 8.41 22.43 -38.03
N VAL A 86 9.54 22.90 -37.48
CA VAL A 86 10.49 23.78 -38.16
C VAL A 86 11.87 23.11 -38.19
N ASP A 87 12.27 22.62 -39.37
CA ASP A 87 13.58 22.01 -39.63
C ASP A 87 14.71 23.06 -39.60
N VAL A 88 15.55 23.07 -38.55
CA VAL A 88 16.74 23.93 -38.47
C VAL A 88 17.96 23.23 -39.08
N GLN A 89 18.01 23.13 -40.42
CA GLN A 89 19.15 22.54 -41.12
C GLN A 89 20.31 23.54 -41.29
N MET A 90 21.29 23.51 -40.38
CA MET A 90 22.55 24.24 -40.54
C MET A 90 23.42 23.62 -41.67
N LYS A 91 23.50 24.30 -42.82
CA LYS A 91 24.27 23.85 -44.00
C LYS A 91 25.51 24.71 -44.23
N PHE A 92 26.66 24.23 -43.78
CA PHE A 92 27.96 24.81 -44.14
C PHE A 92 28.30 24.51 -45.61
N LYS A 93 28.69 25.55 -46.37
CA LYS A 93 29.04 25.44 -47.79
C LYS A 93 30.41 26.06 -48.07
N VAL A 94 31.46 25.31 -47.73
CA VAL A 94 32.85 25.75 -47.92
C VAL A 94 33.23 25.72 -49.41
N PRO A 95 33.86 26.77 -49.98
CA PRO A 95 34.34 26.76 -51.36
C PRO A 95 35.51 25.78 -51.56
N VAL A 96 35.45 24.93 -52.59
CA VAL A 96 36.49 23.93 -52.91
C VAL A 96 37.66 24.59 -53.66
N ALA A 97 38.50 25.39 -52.96
CA ALA A 97 39.76 25.93 -53.51
C ALA A 97 40.80 26.50 -52.51
N THR A 98 40.97 25.96 -51.29
CA THR A 98 42.18 26.25 -50.47
C THR A 98 42.53 25.11 -49.50
N ASP A 99 43.78 25.10 -49.03
CA ASP A 99 44.39 24.01 -48.25
C ASP A 99 43.97 24.05 -46.76
N MET A 100 42.80 23.48 -46.44
CA MET A 100 42.26 23.43 -45.07
C MET A 100 42.91 22.33 -44.23
N SER A 101 44.03 22.66 -43.59
CA SER A 101 44.74 21.77 -42.67
C SER A 101 44.30 21.88 -41.21
N ASN A 102 43.51 22.91 -40.85
CA ASN A 102 42.93 23.07 -39.51
C ASN A 102 41.56 23.79 -39.60
N ILE A 103 40.61 23.35 -38.78
CA ILE A 103 39.44 24.12 -38.36
C ILE A 103 39.40 24.00 -36.83
N CYS A 104 39.30 25.13 -36.12
CA CYS A 104 39.21 25.17 -34.66
C CYS A 104 37.92 25.89 -34.24
N ILE A 105 37.25 25.33 -33.24
CA ILE A 105 36.14 25.97 -32.52
C ILE A 105 36.63 26.17 -31.09
N SER A 106 36.47 27.36 -30.53
CA SER A 106 36.88 27.69 -29.17
C SER A 106 35.66 28.10 -28.35
N ILE A 107 35.44 27.39 -27.24
CA ILE A 107 34.46 27.75 -26.21
C ILE A 107 35.25 28.08 -24.95
N THR A 108 35.06 29.29 -24.41
CA THR A 108 35.84 29.78 -23.25
C THR A 108 34.92 29.95 -22.05
N GLY A 109 35.06 29.08 -21.05
CA GLY A 109 34.35 29.16 -19.77
C GLY A 109 35.23 29.73 -18.64
N PRO A 110 34.64 30.15 -17.50
CA PRO A 110 35.40 30.76 -16.39
C PRO A 110 36.45 29.85 -15.73
N SER A 111 36.35 28.53 -15.92
CA SER A 111 37.22 27.51 -15.32
C SER A 111 38.44 27.12 -16.17
N GLY A 112 38.52 27.54 -17.44
CA GLY A 112 39.68 27.29 -18.30
C GLY A 112 39.36 27.11 -19.78
N SER A 113 40.39 27.15 -20.62
CA SER A 113 40.31 26.96 -22.07
C SER A 113 40.56 25.50 -22.45
N ALA A 114 39.59 24.86 -23.10
CA ALA A 114 39.81 23.62 -23.85
C ALA A 114 40.26 23.97 -25.29
N GLN A 115 41.26 23.25 -25.81
CA GLN A 115 41.61 23.24 -27.23
C GLN A 115 41.49 21.81 -27.75
N VAL A 116 40.86 21.65 -28.93
CA VAL A 116 40.72 20.36 -29.62
C VAL A 116 41.27 20.53 -31.03
N GLU A 117 42.43 19.93 -31.31
CA GLU A 117 43.00 19.87 -32.64
C GLU A 117 42.47 18.63 -33.38
N TYR A 118 41.82 18.83 -34.53
CA TYR A 118 41.37 17.74 -35.41
C TYR A 118 42.35 17.55 -36.57
N ASN A 119 42.85 16.32 -36.75
CA ASN A 119 43.81 15.97 -37.81
C ASN A 119 43.22 14.90 -38.74
N THR A 120 42.66 15.32 -39.87
CA THR A 120 41.82 14.48 -40.73
C THR A 120 42.58 13.85 -41.91
N LEU A 121 43.11 12.64 -41.71
CA LEU A 121 43.59 11.77 -42.80
C LEU A 121 42.46 10.87 -43.33
N GLY A 122 41.54 11.49 -44.09
CA GLY A 122 40.42 10.80 -44.74
C GLY A 122 39.16 11.67 -44.75
N GLY A 123 38.67 12.02 -45.94
CA GLY A 123 37.54 12.93 -46.09
C GLY A 123 36.18 12.27 -45.86
N TYR A 124 35.75 12.19 -44.60
CA TYR A 124 34.37 11.90 -44.21
C TYR A 124 33.89 12.94 -43.20
N ALA A 125 32.71 13.50 -43.44
CA ALA A 125 32.05 14.41 -42.50
C ALA A 125 31.14 13.60 -41.57
N ILE A 126 31.33 13.72 -40.26
CA ILE A 126 30.41 13.14 -39.26
C ILE A 126 29.37 14.21 -38.94
N GLY A 127 28.12 13.99 -39.36
CA GLY A 127 26.98 14.78 -38.91
C GLY A 127 26.37 14.11 -37.69
N CYS A 128 26.34 14.81 -36.54
CA CYS A 128 25.60 14.35 -35.38
C CYS A 128 24.13 14.79 -35.51
N ASN A 129 23.23 13.82 -35.61
CA ASN A 129 21.78 14.03 -35.53
C ASN A 129 21.26 13.20 -34.35
N SER A 130 20.94 13.83 -33.23
CA SER A 130 20.11 13.21 -32.19
C SER A 130 18.66 13.18 -32.68
N MET A 131 18.19 11.98 -33.06
CA MET A 131 16.77 11.71 -33.30
C MET A 131 16.36 10.51 -32.46
N SER A 132 15.29 10.69 -31.69
CA SER A 132 14.76 9.71 -30.75
C SER A 132 14.26 8.43 -31.45
N GLY A 133 14.31 7.31 -30.71
CA GLY A 133 13.91 6.02 -31.23
C GLY A 133 12.42 5.97 -31.60
N TRP A 134 12.14 5.71 -32.88
CA TRP A 134 10.82 5.29 -33.35
C TRP A 134 10.94 3.89 -33.96
N GLN A 135 10.23 2.92 -33.40
CA GLN A 135 10.09 1.61 -34.04
C GLN A 135 9.33 1.77 -35.37
N TRP A 136 9.96 1.37 -36.47
CA TRP A 136 9.31 1.38 -37.79
C TRP A 136 8.36 0.20 -37.94
N SER A 137 7.06 0.45 -37.83
CA SER A 137 6.06 -0.47 -38.40
C SER A 137 6.25 -0.52 -39.93
N SER A 138 6.28 -1.73 -40.50
CA SER A 138 6.83 -1.97 -41.82
C SER A 138 5.88 -1.62 -42.98
N ARG A 139 5.78 -0.32 -43.30
CA ARG A 139 5.22 0.13 -44.59
C ARG A 139 6.31 0.21 -45.66
N THR A 140 6.25 -0.73 -46.61
CA THR A 140 7.13 -0.81 -47.78
C THR A 140 7.16 0.50 -48.58
N PRO A 141 8.30 1.20 -48.70
CA PRO A 141 8.39 2.40 -49.52
C PRO A 141 8.18 2.07 -51.01
N ALA A 142 7.45 2.95 -51.72
CA ALA A 142 7.37 2.88 -53.17
C ALA A 142 8.74 3.18 -53.80
N LYS A 143 9.03 2.57 -54.96
CA LYS A 143 10.34 2.65 -55.62
C LYS A 143 10.80 4.09 -55.88
N GLY A 144 12.02 4.41 -55.41
CA GLY A 144 12.85 5.44 -56.03
C GLY A 144 13.35 6.54 -55.10
N ASN A 145 14.35 6.22 -54.28
CA ASN A 145 15.48 7.11 -53.92
C ASN A 145 16.64 6.24 -53.40
N GLU A 146 17.86 6.76 -53.42
CA GLU A 146 19.07 6.02 -53.06
C GLU A 146 19.21 5.90 -51.53
N ALA A 147 19.68 4.74 -51.05
CA ALA A 147 19.78 4.45 -49.63
C ALA A 147 21.14 4.88 -49.06
N THR A 148 21.14 5.72 -48.04
CA THR A 148 22.33 6.08 -47.25
C THR A 148 22.50 5.07 -46.12
N THR A 149 23.44 4.13 -46.25
CA THR A 149 23.77 3.19 -45.15
C THR A 149 24.62 3.87 -44.08
N TYR A 150 24.21 3.69 -42.82
CA TYR A 150 25.00 4.07 -41.65
C TYR A 150 25.68 2.82 -41.07
N ASN A 151 26.99 2.90 -40.87
CA ASN A 151 27.79 1.84 -40.28
C ASN A 151 27.88 2.03 -38.76
N LEU A 152 27.55 0.98 -37.99
CA LEU A 152 27.58 0.99 -36.53
C LEU A 152 28.88 0.37 -36.01
N LEU A 153 29.53 1.04 -35.06
CA LEU A 153 30.70 0.51 -34.34
C LEU A 153 30.21 -0.24 -33.09
N LYS A 154 30.44 -1.55 -33.04
CA LYS A 154 30.11 -2.40 -31.89
C LYS A 154 31.37 -2.82 -31.14
N LEU A 155 31.41 -2.54 -29.85
CA LEU A 155 32.41 -3.05 -28.93
C LEU A 155 31.86 -4.28 -28.18
N SER A 156 32.71 -5.25 -27.91
CA SER A 156 32.43 -6.41 -27.07
C SER A 156 33.63 -6.65 -26.15
N TYR A 157 33.40 -6.87 -24.86
CA TYR A 157 34.44 -7.08 -23.86
C TYR A 157 34.30 -8.47 -23.23
N ASP A 158 35.41 -9.22 -23.20
CA ASP A 158 35.50 -10.48 -22.50
C ASP A 158 36.28 -10.29 -21.17
N PRO A 159 35.60 -10.37 -20.01
CA PRO A 159 36.25 -10.22 -18.71
C PRO A 159 37.15 -11.40 -18.31
N LEU A 160 37.04 -12.56 -18.97
CA LEU A 160 37.88 -13.73 -18.68
C LEU A 160 39.25 -13.64 -19.36
N SER A 161 39.34 -13.01 -20.53
CA SER A 161 40.61 -12.70 -21.20
C SER A 161 41.10 -11.27 -20.97
N ASN A 162 40.26 -10.38 -20.42
CA ASN A 162 40.50 -8.94 -20.29
C ASN A 162 40.80 -8.27 -21.66
N THR A 163 40.02 -8.66 -22.68
CA THR A 163 40.18 -8.18 -24.05
C THR A 163 38.90 -7.51 -24.54
N ALA A 164 39.01 -6.27 -25.02
CA ALA A 164 37.96 -5.62 -25.79
C ALA A 164 38.17 -5.87 -27.29
N THR A 165 37.09 -6.04 -28.04
CA THR A 165 37.10 -6.31 -29.49
C THR A 165 36.10 -5.41 -30.21
N ALA A 166 36.52 -4.83 -31.33
CA ALA A 166 35.76 -3.89 -32.12
C ALA A 166 35.33 -4.46 -33.48
N TYR A 167 34.08 -4.22 -33.86
CA TYR A 167 33.48 -4.56 -35.14
C TYR A 167 32.79 -3.34 -35.75
N VAL A 168 32.79 -3.22 -37.07
CA VAL A 168 31.89 -2.33 -37.81
C VAL A 168 30.99 -3.14 -38.73
N GLY A 169 29.71 -2.79 -38.80
CA GLY A 169 28.79 -3.40 -39.76
C GLY A 169 27.47 -2.64 -39.89
N ASP A 170 26.56 -3.20 -40.67
CA ASP A 170 25.17 -2.75 -40.76
C ASP A 170 24.46 -2.86 -39.40
N ALA A 171 23.45 -2.01 -39.18
CA ALA A 171 22.74 -1.89 -37.90
C ALA A 171 22.00 -3.18 -37.47
N ASP A 172 21.64 -4.05 -38.41
CA ASP A 172 21.04 -5.37 -38.16
C ASP A 172 22.08 -6.46 -37.81
N GLY A 173 23.38 -6.11 -37.83
CA GLY A 173 24.49 -7.02 -37.59
C GLY A 173 24.83 -7.98 -38.73
N SER A 174 24.18 -7.86 -39.90
CA SER A 174 24.33 -8.83 -41.00
C SER A 174 25.71 -8.86 -41.66
N ASN A 175 26.44 -7.73 -41.68
CA ASN A 175 27.81 -7.62 -42.21
C ASN A 175 28.82 -7.09 -41.16
N GLN A 176 29.00 -7.78 -40.03
CA GLN A 176 30.04 -7.40 -39.06
C GLN A 176 31.46 -7.74 -39.55
N GLN A 177 32.28 -6.70 -39.76
CA GLN A 177 33.70 -6.80 -40.05
C GLN A 177 34.53 -6.48 -38.79
N PHE A 178 35.35 -7.43 -38.36
CA PHE A 178 36.32 -7.26 -37.26
C PHE A 178 37.37 -6.20 -37.60
N ILE A 179 37.60 -5.26 -36.69
CA ILE A 179 38.61 -4.19 -36.81
C ILE A 179 39.86 -4.52 -35.99
N GLY A 180 39.70 -5.06 -34.78
CA GLY A 180 40.81 -5.36 -33.89
C GLY A 180 40.37 -5.73 -32.47
N SER A 181 41.33 -6.23 -31.69
CA SER A 181 41.19 -6.49 -30.25
C SER A 181 42.33 -5.81 -29.50
N PHE A 182 42.06 -5.34 -28.28
CA PHE A 182 43.03 -4.67 -27.41
C PHE A 182 42.79 -5.04 -25.94
N ASN A 183 43.88 -5.11 -25.16
CA ASN A 183 43.84 -5.41 -23.74
C ASN A 183 43.57 -4.13 -22.94
N ILE A 184 42.87 -4.23 -21.81
CA ILE A 184 42.63 -3.11 -20.90
C ILE A 184 43.53 -3.25 -19.67
N GLU A 185 44.42 -2.28 -19.43
CA GLU A 185 45.32 -2.30 -18.26
C GLU A 185 44.82 -1.33 -17.17
N LEU A 186 44.30 -1.89 -16.08
CA LEU A 186 43.77 -1.13 -14.94
C LEU A 186 44.88 -0.79 -13.93
N VAL A 187 45.05 0.50 -13.63
CA VAL A 187 46.08 0.99 -12.70
C VAL A 187 45.43 1.54 -11.42
N PRO A 188 45.62 0.92 -10.24
CA PRO A 188 44.97 1.36 -9.01
C PRO A 188 45.63 2.63 -8.43
N VAL A 189 44.80 3.63 -8.12
CA VAL A 189 45.23 4.86 -7.42
C VAL A 189 44.81 4.77 -5.95
N GLY A 190 45.78 4.74 -5.03
CA GLY A 190 45.52 4.63 -3.60
C GLY A 190 45.24 5.96 -2.90
N LEU A 191 44.15 6.06 -2.15
CA LEU A 191 43.82 7.18 -1.25
C LEU A 191 43.81 6.74 0.23
N PRO A 192 44.21 7.60 1.19
CA PRO A 192 44.50 7.16 2.56
C PRO A 192 43.40 7.45 3.59
N ASN A 193 42.36 6.61 3.69
CA ASN A 193 41.54 6.54 4.92
C ASN A 193 40.84 5.18 5.15
N PRO A 194 41.24 4.35 6.13
CA PRO A 194 40.71 2.99 6.31
C PRO A 194 39.60 2.93 7.38
N LYS A 195 38.39 3.42 7.06
CA LYS A 195 37.23 3.32 7.98
C LYS A 195 35.84 3.08 7.35
N LEU A 196 35.73 2.86 6.05
CA LEU A 196 34.51 2.31 5.43
C LEU A 196 34.76 0.89 4.96
N GLY A 197 33.88 -0.04 5.34
CA GLY A 197 33.82 -1.40 4.80
C GLY A 197 32.99 -1.43 3.53
N VAL A 198 33.50 -0.87 2.44
CA VAL A 198 32.78 -0.72 1.16
C VAL A 198 33.32 -1.68 0.11
N ALA A 199 32.41 -2.31 -0.64
CA ALA A 199 32.73 -3.04 -1.86
C ALA A 199 33.04 -2.06 -3.00
N ILE A 200 34.30 -1.65 -3.12
CA ILE A 200 34.75 -0.68 -4.14
C ILE A 200 34.80 -1.36 -5.52
N GLN A 201 33.88 -0.99 -6.42
CA GLN A 201 34.07 -1.20 -7.86
C GLN A 201 34.92 -0.07 -8.47
N TYR A 202 35.72 -0.42 -9.49
CA TYR A 202 36.78 0.45 -10.02
C TYR A 202 36.30 1.29 -11.20
N TRP A 203 36.37 2.62 -11.06
CA TRP A 203 36.28 3.56 -12.18
C TRP A 203 37.68 4.02 -12.61
N THR A 204 37.93 4.08 -13.91
CA THR A 204 39.16 4.65 -14.49
C THR A 204 38.78 5.63 -15.59
N LEU A 205 39.22 6.89 -15.52
CA LEU A 205 38.93 7.88 -16.55
C LEU A 205 39.65 7.55 -17.86
N LEU A 206 38.93 7.67 -18.98
CA LEU A 206 39.52 7.83 -20.30
C LEU A 206 39.22 9.24 -20.81
N TYR A 207 40.24 10.10 -20.89
CA TYR A 207 40.09 11.47 -21.40
C TYR A 207 39.99 11.45 -22.93
N ALA A 208 38.77 11.33 -23.44
CA ALA A 208 38.41 11.62 -24.82
C ALA A 208 37.13 12.45 -24.81
N ALA A 209 37.14 13.62 -25.46
CA ALA A 209 36.01 14.54 -25.47
C ALA A 209 34.90 14.06 -26.42
N VAL A 210 34.10 13.11 -25.94
CA VAL A 210 32.71 12.92 -26.35
C VAL A 210 31.86 13.46 -25.21
N ASP A 211 30.98 14.41 -25.51
CA ASP A 211 29.97 14.87 -24.56
C ASP A 211 28.90 13.76 -24.50
N ILE A 212 29.11 12.80 -23.60
CA ILE A 212 28.15 11.75 -23.29
C ILE A 212 27.35 12.26 -22.10
N ASP A 213 26.06 12.51 -22.31
CA ASP A 213 25.14 12.82 -21.23
C ASP A 213 25.07 11.59 -20.31
N VAL A 214 25.59 11.72 -19.09
CA VAL A 214 25.88 10.55 -18.22
C VAL A 214 24.58 10.00 -17.60
N ASP A 215 23.51 10.77 -17.66
CA ASP A 215 22.20 10.45 -17.11
C ASP A 215 21.39 9.48 -18.00
N ASP A 216 21.79 9.28 -19.27
CA ASP A 216 21.07 8.45 -20.26
C ASP A 216 21.71 7.05 -20.45
N PHE A 217 22.58 6.64 -19.52
CA PHE A 217 23.23 5.32 -19.55
C PHE A 217 22.29 4.20 -19.06
N SER A 218 21.33 3.85 -19.92
CA SER A 218 20.57 2.60 -19.80
C SER A 218 21.48 1.38 -19.97
N VAL A 219 22.09 0.95 -18.85
CA VAL A 219 22.72 -0.35 -18.74
C VAL A 219 21.61 -1.39 -18.85
N SER A 220 21.38 -1.89 -20.08
CA SER A 220 20.51 -3.04 -20.32
C SER A 220 20.91 -4.14 -19.34
N ALA A 221 20.02 -4.40 -18.38
CA ALA A 221 20.26 -5.39 -17.35
C ALA A 221 20.56 -6.72 -18.02
N MET A 222 21.63 -7.40 -17.58
CA MET A 222 21.74 -8.82 -17.89
C MET A 222 20.50 -9.48 -17.31
N PRO A 223 19.79 -10.36 -18.04
CA PRO A 223 18.65 -11.06 -17.47
C PRO A 223 19.14 -11.76 -16.22
N TYR A 224 18.56 -11.40 -15.06
CA TYR A 224 18.80 -12.16 -13.85
C TYR A 224 18.42 -13.61 -14.16
N PRO A 225 19.31 -14.59 -13.97
CA PRO A 225 18.90 -15.98 -14.06
C PRO A 225 17.80 -16.22 -13.02
N GLU A 226 16.91 -17.18 -13.27
CA GLU A 226 15.84 -17.59 -12.36
C GLU A 226 16.43 -18.05 -11.01
N LEU A 227 16.71 -17.09 -10.14
CA LEU A 227 17.06 -17.29 -8.76
C LEU A 227 15.75 -17.48 -8.03
N VAL A 228 15.38 -18.74 -7.84
CA VAL A 228 14.50 -19.13 -6.73
C VAL A 228 14.99 -18.35 -5.51
N PRO A 229 14.17 -17.46 -4.91
CA PRO A 229 14.65 -16.56 -3.88
C PRO A 229 15.27 -17.38 -2.73
N PRO A 230 16.37 -16.91 -2.12
CA PRO A 230 16.87 -17.55 -0.91
C PRO A 230 15.76 -17.57 0.14
N PRO A 231 15.73 -18.57 1.04
CA PRO A 231 14.73 -18.60 2.11
C PRO A 231 14.80 -17.28 2.90
N LEU A 232 13.65 -16.61 2.97
CA LEU A 232 13.49 -15.24 3.47
C LEU A 232 13.85 -15.23 4.97
N ALA A 233 14.87 -14.46 5.34
CA ALA A 233 15.40 -14.44 6.70
C ALA A 233 14.55 -13.59 7.67
N LEU A 234 13.53 -12.90 7.15
CA LEU A 234 12.43 -12.30 7.91
C LEU A 234 11.26 -13.27 8.14
N GLY A 235 11.27 -14.47 7.54
CA GLY A 235 10.23 -15.50 7.73
C GLY A 235 8.88 -15.19 7.06
N VAL A 236 8.65 -13.98 6.58
CA VAL A 236 7.43 -13.56 5.86
C VAL A 236 7.41 -14.12 4.44
N SER A 237 6.27 -14.58 3.97
CA SER A 237 6.05 -15.09 2.61
C SER A 237 4.59 -14.88 2.16
N LEU A 238 4.27 -15.21 0.90
CA LEU A 238 2.89 -15.17 0.37
C LEU A 238 2.30 -16.58 0.33
N GLY A 239 1.07 -16.72 0.85
CA GLY A 239 0.36 -17.99 0.98
C GLY A 239 -0.51 -18.35 -0.23
N GLN A 240 -1.78 -18.66 0.02
CA GLN A 240 -2.77 -18.84 -1.03
C GLN A 240 -3.10 -17.50 -1.71
N ARG A 241 -3.70 -17.56 -2.92
CA ARG A 241 -4.16 -16.38 -3.65
C ARG A 241 -5.63 -16.49 -4.06
N GLN A 242 -6.36 -15.38 -3.97
CA GLN A 242 -7.73 -15.24 -4.41
C GLN A 242 -7.86 -13.97 -5.26
N GLU A 243 -8.38 -14.11 -6.46
CA GLU A 243 -8.74 -13.00 -7.34
C GLU A 243 -9.89 -12.19 -6.73
N LEU A 244 -9.77 -10.86 -6.66
CA LEU A 244 -10.74 -10.02 -5.95
C LEU A 244 -12.09 -9.96 -6.69
N GLN A 245 -12.06 -9.84 -8.01
CA GLN A 245 -13.24 -9.81 -8.88
C GLN A 245 -12.88 -10.33 -10.28
N PRO A 246 -13.37 -11.51 -10.67
CA PRO A 246 -13.23 -12.00 -12.05
C PRO A 246 -14.11 -11.26 -13.08
N ASP A 247 -13.83 -11.54 -14.37
CA ASP A 247 -14.47 -11.06 -15.62
C ASP A 247 -14.04 -9.67 -16.16
N ASP A 248 -13.31 -9.65 -17.28
CA ASP A 248 -13.11 -8.55 -18.27
C ASP A 248 -13.03 -7.09 -17.70
N ALA A 249 -12.26 -6.80 -16.65
CA ALA A 249 -12.28 -5.48 -16.00
C ALA A 249 -10.97 -5.00 -15.31
N GLU A 250 -10.20 -4.16 -15.99
CA GLU A 250 -9.09 -3.34 -15.47
C GLU A 250 -9.42 -2.68 -14.10
N ILE A 251 -8.81 -3.20 -13.01
CA ILE A 251 -8.97 -2.76 -11.61
C ILE A 251 -7.63 -2.37 -10.98
N LEU A 252 -7.59 -1.24 -10.27
CA LEU A 252 -6.35 -0.66 -9.71
C LEU A 252 -6.55 -0.04 -8.32
N CYS A 253 -5.45 0.16 -7.59
CA CYS A 253 -5.38 0.90 -6.32
C CYS A 253 -6.29 0.34 -5.21
N PRO A 254 -6.09 -0.93 -4.79
CA PRO A 254 -6.80 -1.51 -3.66
C PRO A 254 -6.52 -0.77 -2.34
N ALA A 255 -7.55 -0.63 -1.50
CA ALA A 255 -7.48 -0.06 -0.16
C ALA A 255 -8.51 -0.73 0.77
N PHE A 256 -8.04 -1.53 1.74
CA PHE A 256 -8.90 -2.06 2.80
C PHE A 256 -9.53 -0.93 3.63
N SER A 257 -10.77 -1.13 4.08
CA SER A 257 -11.36 -0.39 5.19
C SER A 257 -10.61 -0.67 6.49
N ASN A 258 -10.72 0.20 7.49
CA ASN A 258 -10.06 0.04 8.78
C ASN A 258 -10.61 -1.14 9.59
N ASP A 259 -11.87 -1.54 9.35
CA ASP A 259 -12.48 -2.76 9.87
C ASP A 259 -12.08 -4.06 9.15
N GLY A 260 -11.26 -3.98 8.10
CA GLY A 260 -10.78 -5.11 7.31
C GLY A 260 -11.85 -5.86 6.50
N LYS A 261 -13.13 -5.54 6.71
CA LYS A 261 -14.29 -6.26 6.17
C LYS A 261 -14.71 -5.77 4.77
N LYS A 262 -14.07 -4.71 4.26
CA LYS A 262 -14.29 -4.16 2.91
C LYS A 262 -12.97 -3.84 2.22
N ILE A 263 -13.01 -3.79 0.91
CA ILE A 263 -11.93 -3.25 0.08
C ILE A 263 -12.50 -2.30 -0.97
N ALA A 264 -11.92 -1.11 -1.06
CA ALA A 264 -12.18 -0.15 -2.11
C ALA A 264 -11.12 -0.29 -3.21
N TYR A 265 -11.51 -0.05 -4.45
CA TYR A 265 -10.60 -0.05 -5.60
C TYR A 265 -11.17 0.83 -6.72
N LEU A 266 -10.30 1.22 -7.65
CA LEU A 266 -10.69 1.82 -8.91
C LEU A 266 -11.02 0.71 -9.90
N LEU A 267 -12.16 0.79 -10.57
CA LEU A 267 -12.53 -0.04 -11.72
C LEU A 267 -12.77 0.87 -12.92
N ARG A 268 -12.40 0.41 -14.11
CA ARG A 268 -12.58 1.16 -15.34
C ARG A 268 -13.79 0.70 -16.15
N GLU A 269 -14.80 1.56 -16.29
CA GLU A 269 -15.98 1.22 -17.09
C GLU A 269 -15.73 1.45 -18.59
N GLY A 270 -15.62 0.35 -19.35
CA GLY A 270 -15.63 0.35 -20.81
C GLY A 270 -14.25 0.34 -21.48
N ALA A 271 -14.24 0.44 -22.81
CA ALA A 271 -13.06 0.10 -23.62
C ALA A 271 -11.76 0.88 -23.24
N PRO A 272 -10.56 0.26 -23.29
CA PRO A 272 -9.31 0.85 -22.78
C PRO A 272 -8.82 2.17 -23.40
N GLU A 273 -9.42 2.65 -24.50
CA GLU A 273 -9.13 3.98 -25.07
C GLU A 273 -10.10 5.10 -24.56
N ALA A 274 -11.18 4.74 -23.85
CA ALA A 274 -12.30 5.65 -23.56
C ALA A 274 -12.94 5.50 -22.16
N GLY A 275 -12.68 4.42 -21.43
CA GLY A 275 -13.29 4.17 -20.12
C GLY A 275 -12.81 5.13 -19.02
N VAL A 276 -13.74 5.51 -18.13
CA VAL A 276 -13.50 6.40 -16.97
C VAL A 276 -13.35 5.57 -15.70
N TRP A 277 -12.35 5.93 -14.90
CA TRP A 277 -12.07 5.31 -13.60
C TRP A 277 -13.08 5.74 -12.54
N ASN A 278 -13.65 4.76 -11.84
CA ASN A 278 -14.67 4.94 -10.81
C ASN A 278 -14.34 4.10 -9.58
N ILE A 279 -14.71 4.57 -8.39
CA ILE A 279 -14.49 3.82 -7.14
C ILE A 279 -15.60 2.79 -6.96
N TYR A 280 -15.19 1.57 -6.68
CA TYR A 280 -16.02 0.46 -6.25
C TYR A 280 -15.63 0.05 -4.82
N VAL A 281 -16.59 -0.51 -4.10
CA VAL A 281 -16.38 -1.18 -2.80
C VAL A 281 -16.90 -2.60 -2.91
N LYS A 282 -16.15 -3.56 -2.37
CA LYS A 282 -16.60 -4.94 -2.15
C LYS A 282 -16.50 -5.28 -0.67
N GLU A 283 -17.60 -5.77 -0.08
CA GLU A 283 -17.55 -6.43 1.22
C GLU A 283 -16.80 -7.75 1.06
N LEU A 284 -15.85 -8.03 1.95
CA LEU A 284 -15.02 -9.24 1.93
C LEU A 284 -15.76 -10.41 2.58
N THR A 285 -16.81 -10.86 1.89
CA THR A 285 -17.59 -12.07 2.20
C THR A 285 -17.94 -12.79 0.89
N ALA A 286 -18.05 -14.12 0.92
CA ALA A 286 -18.05 -14.97 -0.28
C ALA A 286 -19.10 -14.59 -1.35
N ASP A 287 -20.31 -14.20 -0.95
CA ASP A 287 -21.44 -13.91 -1.85
C ASP A 287 -21.63 -12.41 -2.17
N SER A 288 -20.83 -11.49 -1.61
CA SER A 288 -21.08 -10.05 -1.74
C SER A 288 -20.59 -9.46 -3.07
N PRO A 289 -21.48 -8.90 -3.91
CA PRO A 289 -21.09 -8.23 -5.15
C PRO A 289 -20.51 -6.84 -4.87
N ALA A 290 -19.54 -6.44 -5.68
CA ALA A 290 -18.99 -5.09 -5.64
C ALA A 290 -20.03 -4.03 -6.09
N TYR A 291 -19.94 -2.83 -5.51
CA TYR A 291 -20.84 -1.72 -5.82
C TYR A 291 -20.07 -0.41 -6.05
N ARG A 292 -20.39 0.26 -7.17
CA ARG A 292 -19.83 1.57 -7.56
C ARG A 292 -20.43 2.71 -6.75
N ILE A 293 -19.58 3.58 -6.22
CA ILE A 293 -19.96 4.72 -5.37
C ILE A 293 -19.73 6.11 -6.00
N THR A 294 -18.91 6.25 -7.05
CA THR A 294 -18.69 7.52 -7.79
C THR A 294 -19.49 7.61 -9.09
N GLU A 295 -19.58 8.81 -9.67
CA GLU A 295 -20.09 9.07 -11.03
C GLU A 295 -18.96 9.45 -12.00
N ASP A 296 -19.16 9.30 -13.32
CA ASP A 296 -18.13 9.63 -14.33
C ASP A 296 -17.71 11.12 -14.31
N SER A 297 -18.54 11.97 -13.71
CA SER A 297 -18.26 13.38 -13.46
C SER A 297 -17.24 13.64 -12.34
N ASP A 298 -16.83 12.61 -11.60
CA ASP A 298 -15.89 12.73 -10.47
C ASP A 298 -14.42 12.63 -10.90
N TRP A 299 -14.11 11.97 -12.02
CA TRP A 299 -12.73 11.84 -12.57
C TRP A 299 -11.72 11.32 -11.53
N ALA A 300 -12.04 10.20 -10.86
CA ALA A 300 -11.13 9.57 -9.90
C ALA A 300 -9.78 9.23 -10.55
N ALA A 301 -8.68 9.65 -9.93
CA ALA A 301 -7.34 9.53 -10.49
C ALA A 301 -6.71 8.18 -10.17
N VAL A 302 -6.08 7.53 -11.16
CA VAL A 302 -5.31 6.28 -10.96
C VAL A 302 -4.07 6.47 -10.10
N THR A 303 -3.62 7.70 -9.87
CA THR A 303 -2.56 8.00 -8.89
C THR A 303 -3.13 8.42 -7.52
N ALA A 304 -4.42 8.19 -7.25
CA ALA A 304 -4.98 8.40 -5.92
C ALA A 304 -4.69 7.16 -5.05
N CYS A 305 -4.11 7.37 -3.88
CA CYS A 305 -4.44 6.47 -2.78
C CYS A 305 -5.93 6.66 -2.47
N LEU A 306 -6.69 5.58 -2.44
CA LEU A 306 -7.96 5.57 -1.75
C LEU A 306 -7.64 5.45 -0.25
N SER A 307 -8.17 6.35 0.57
CA SER A 307 -8.05 6.27 2.02
C SER A 307 -9.41 6.44 2.68
N TRP A 308 -9.69 5.62 3.69
CA TRP A 308 -10.99 5.56 4.35
C TRP A 308 -11.03 6.54 5.53
N SER A 309 -12.21 7.12 5.81
CA SER A 309 -12.44 7.81 7.08
C SER A 309 -12.24 6.85 8.25
N PRO A 310 -11.84 7.31 9.45
CA PRO A 310 -11.63 6.42 10.60
C PRO A 310 -12.81 5.50 10.95
N ASN A 311 -14.05 5.91 10.63
CA ASN A 311 -15.27 5.10 10.83
C ASN A 311 -15.74 4.29 9.59
N ASP A 312 -14.92 4.20 8.54
CA ASP A 312 -15.19 3.49 7.27
C ASP A 312 -16.46 3.92 6.51
N ARG A 313 -17.00 5.12 6.76
CA ARG A 313 -18.19 5.64 6.07
C ARG A 313 -17.89 6.51 4.86
N ARG A 314 -16.65 6.94 4.65
CA ARG A 314 -16.26 7.73 3.48
C ARG A 314 -14.95 7.22 2.91
N ILE A 315 -14.82 7.30 1.59
CA ILE A 315 -13.54 7.13 0.90
C ILE A 315 -13.12 8.49 0.35
N PHE A 316 -11.91 8.89 0.71
CA PHE A 316 -11.22 10.07 0.19
C PHE A 316 -10.36 9.68 -1.01
N PHE A 317 -10.35 10.54 -2.02
CA PHE A 317 -9.67 10.28 -3.29
C PHE A 317 -9.24 11.59 -3.98
N LEU A 318 -8.31 11.48 -4.93
CA LEU A 318 -7.87 12.57 -5.79
C LEU A 318 -8.60 12.54 -7.13
N THR A 319 -8.84 13.72 -7.71
CA THR A 319 -9.43 13.84 -9.05
C THR A 319 -8.48 14.44 -10.07
N ASP A 320 -8.37 13.84 -11.25
CA ASP A 320 -7.69 14.41 -12.41
C ASP A 320 -8.72 15.06 -13.35
N SER A 321 -9.32 16.17 -12.91
CA SER A 321 -10.40 16.83 -13.64
C SER A 321 -9.94 17.48 -14.96
N PRO A 322 -10.83 17.70 -15.95
CA PRO A 322 -10.44 18.19 -17.28
C PRO A 322 -9.78 19.57 -17.36
N ASP A 323 -9.85 20.36 -16.29
CA ASP A 323 -9.12 21.63 -16.14
C ASP A 323 -7.67 21.47 -15.66
N ARG A 324 -7.24 20.22 -15.39
CA ARG A 324 -5.95 19.80 -14.82
C ARG A 324 -5.69 20.31 -13.40
N THR A 325 -6.74 20.58 -12.63
CA THR A 325 -6.62 20.80 -11.18
C THR A 325 -6.76 19.48 -10.43
N ARG A 326 -5.79 19.16 -9.56
CA ARG A 326 -5.91 18.03 -8.63
C ARG A 326 -6.53 18.51 -7.33
N ARG A 327 -7.59 17.83 -6.90
CA ARG A 327 -8.37 18.18 -5.70
C ARG A 327 -8.66 16.92 -4.91
N VAL A 328 -8.79 17.06 -3.59
CA VAL A 328 -9.30 16.00 -2.73
C VAL A 328 -10.84 16.03 -2.78
N ARG A 329 -11.45 14.87 -2.88
CA ARG A 329 -12.89 14.66 -2.69
C ARG A 329 -13.10 13.52 -1.70
N TYR A 330 -14.29 13.47 -1.13
CA TYR A 330 -14.78 12.28 -0.45
C TYR A 330 -16.11 11.84 -1.07
N VAL A 331 -16.46 10.58 -0.88
CA VAL A 331 -17.79 10.03 -1.20
C VAL A 331 -18.21 9.08 -0.09
N ASP A 332 -19.51 8.98 0.18
CA ASP A 332 -20.04 8.03 1.16
C ASP A 332 -19.84 6.60 0.64
N ALA A 333 -19.27 5.73 1.47
CA ALA A 333 -18.90 4.36 1.10
C ALA A 333 -20.06 3.36 1.27
N THR A 334 -21.22 3.78 1.79
CA THR A 334 -22.37 2.90 1.96
C THR A 334 -23.11 2.64 0.63
N PRO A 335 -23.76 1.47 0.43
CA PRO A 335 -24.46 1.15 -0.81
C PRO A 335 -25.75 1.98 -0.96
N THR A 336 -25.63 3.18 -1.54
CA THR A 336 -26.74 4.10 -1.79
C THR A 336 -26.92 4.38 -3.29
N THR A 337 -28.09 4.93 -3.66
CA THR A 337 -28.36 5.41 -5.03
C THR A 337 -27.72 6.77 -5.33
N ASP A 338 -27.33 7.49 -4.28
CA ASP A 338 -27.02 8.92 -4.34
C ASP A 338 -25.50 9.08 -4.27
N ARG A 339 -24.83 8.65 -5.35
CA ARG A 339 -23.37 8.67 -5.61
C ARG A 339 -22.76 10.08 -5.68
N VAL A 340 -23.02 10.89 -4.67
CA VAL A 340 -22.65 12.29 -4.62
C VAL A 340 -21.30 12.42 -3.94
N SER A 341 -20.24 12.54 -4.74
CA SER A 341 -18.94 12.93 -4.21
C SER A 341 -18.94 14.43 -3.82
N HIS A 342 -18.25 14.76 -2.74
CA HIS A 342 -18.15 16.10 -2.17
C HIS A 342 -16.69 16.60 -2.23
N PRO A 343 -16.46 17.90 -2.52
CA PRO A 343 -15.12 18.47 -2.51
C PRO A 343 -14.61 18.67 -1.07
N TYR A 344 -13.32 18.45 -0.86
CA TYR A 344 -12.66 18.49 0.45
C TYR A 344 -11.45 19.45 0.41
N LEU A 345 -11.08 20.05 1.54
CA LEU A 345 -10.02 21.06 1.68
C LEU A 345 -10.12 22.25 0.66
N THR A 346 -11.35 22.68 0.37
CA THR A 346 -11.66 23.68 -0.68
C THR A 346 -11.02 25.06 -0.49
N GLU A 347 -10.52 25.37 0.70
CA GLU A 347 -9.73 26.55 1.00
C GLU A 347 -8.42 26.64 0.19
N PHE A 348 -7.93 25.52 -0.36
CA PHE A 348 -6.76 25.48 -1.26
C PHE A 348 -7.11 25.50 -2.77
N ASP A 349 -8.39 25.47 -3.17
CA ASP A 349 -8.81 25.53 -4.60
C ASP A 349 -8.48 26.87 -5.31
N GLY A 350 -7.96 27.86 -4.57
CA GLY A 350 -7.74 29.24 -5.04
C GLY A 350 -6.51 29.46 -5.94
N GLY A 351 -5.81 28.42 -6.40
CA GLY A 351 -4.56 28.56 -7.15
C GLY A 351 -4.09 27.29 -7.87
N ILE A 352 -2.82 27.26 -8.26
CA ILE A 352 -2.17 26.06 -8.82
C ILE A 352 -1.75 25.17 -7.64
N SER A 353 -2.73 24.51 -7.03
CA SER A 353 -2.55 23.59 -5.90
C SER A 353 -2.42 22.17 -6.40
N TRP A 354 -1.32 21.51 -6.06
CA TRP A 354 -1.07 20.10 -6.38
C TRP A 354 -1.22 19.26 -5.11
N PHE A 355 -2.38 18.63 -4.97
CA PHE A 355 -2.54 17.53 -4.03
C PHE A 355 -1.92 16.26 -4.63
N PHE A 356 -1.09 15.56 -3.84
CA PHE A 356 -0.48 14.28 -4.23
C PHE A 356 -0.95 13.10 -3.39
N ASP A 357 -1.45 13.34 -2.16
CA ASP A 357 -1.98 12.27 -1.32
C ASP A 357 -2.81 12.77 -0.13
N ILE A 358 -3.59 11.86 0.48
CA ILE A 358 -4.23 12.01 1.79
C ILE A 358 -4.38 10.64 2.47
N ASP A 359 -4.12 10.57 3.79
CA ASP A 359 -4.31 9.37 4.61
C ASP A 359 -4.70 9.70 6.07
N PHE A 360 -5.38 8.78 6.77
CA PHE A 360 -5.93 8.99 8.12
C PHE A 360 -5.33 8.04 9.15
N SER A 361 -5.04 8.53 10.36
CA SER A 361 -4.57 7.69 11.46
C SER A 361 -5.71 6.87 12.04
N ARG A 362 -5.44 5.58 12.27
CA ARG A 362 -6.38 4.62 12.87
C ARG A 362 -6.46 4.72 14.40
N ASN A 363 -5.53 5.44 15.02
CA ASN A 363 -5.54 5.63 16.47
C ASN A 363 -6.65 6.59 16.92
N THR A 364 -7.08 6.48 18.18
CA THR A 364 -8.19 7.24 18.77
C THR A 364 -7.99 8.77 18.87
N GLU A 365 -6.89 9.31 18.33
CA GLU A 365 -6.70 10.76 18.14
C GLU A 365 -7.23 11.28 16.79
N HIS A 366 -7.51 10.38 15.82
CA HIS A 366 -8.02 10.65 14.46
C HIS A 366 -7.36 11.87 13.77
N GLN A 367 -6.25 11.64 13.06
CA GLN A 367 -5.48 12.67 12.37
C GLN A 367 -5.43 12.43 10.85
N ALA A 368 -5.76 13.43 10.05
CA ALA A 368 -5.50 13.41 8.61
C ALA A 368 -4.08 13.90 8.34
N ALA A 369 -3.36 13.23 7.44
CA ALA A 369 -2.11 13.71 6.83
C ALA A 369 -2.30 13.83 5.31
N TYR A 370 -1.72 14.86 4.68
CA TYR A 370 -1.86 15.07 3.24
C TYR A 370 -0.64 15.78 2.63
N VAL A 371 -0.43 15.57 1.34
CA VAL A 371 0.62 16.24 0.56
C VAL A 371 0.02 17.35 -0.28
N LEU A 372 0.52 18.57 -0.11
CA LEU A 372 0.13 19.76 -0.88
C LEU A 372 1.38 20.52 -1.35
N ASN A 373 1.54 20.66 -2.66
CA ASN A 373 2.64 21.40 -3.31
C ASN A 373 4.07 20.91 -2.97
N GLY A 374 4.21 19.66 -2.49
CA GLY A 374 5.49 19.07 -2.07
C GLY A 374 5.71 19.06 -0.55
N ASP A 375 4.92 19.84 0.20
CA ASP A 375 4.92 19.83 1.66
C ASP A 375 3.95 18.77 2.21
N VAL A 376 4.29 18.19 3.36
CA VAL A 376 3.37 17.32 4.13
C VAL A 376 2.76 18.10 5.28
N PHE A 377 1.45 18.00 5.46
CA PHE A 377 0.69 18.60 6.55
C PHE A 377 -0.13 17.54 7.28
N ALA A 378 -0.44 17.77 8.56
CA ALA A 378 -1.42 16.99 9.31
C ALA A 378 -2.33 17.85 10.21
N PHE A 379 -3.52 17.36 10.51
CA PHE A 379 -4.50 18.00 11.40
C PHE A 379 -5.50 16.98 11.97
N SER A 380 -6.04 17.26 13.16
CA SER A 380 -7.07 16.41 13.79
C SER A 380 -8.43 16.51 13.10
N VAL A 381 -9.09 15.38 12.93
CA VAL A 381 -10.42 15.20 12.32
C VAL A 381 -11.40 14.52 13.27
N ASP A 382 -12.69 14.52 12.92
CA ASP A 382 -13.64 13.58 13.49
C ASP A 382 -13.58 12.21 12.78
N ASP A 383 -14.39 11.26 13.24
CA ASP A 383 -14.40 9.88 12.74
C ASP A 383 -14.83 9.78 11.26
N PHE A 384 -15.47 10.81 10.71
CA PHE A 384 -15.79 10.92 9.28
C PHE A 384 -14.67 11.57 8.44
N GLY A 385 -13.57 11.98 9.07
CA GLY A 385 -12.50 12.74 8.43
C GLY A 385 -12.80 14.23 8.28
N ASP A 386 -13.84 14.80 8.92
CA ASP A 386 -14.07 16.26 8.84
C ASP A 386 -13.17 17.02 9.83
N PRO A 387 -12.54 18.16 9.46
CA PRO A 387 -11.60 18.87 10.33
C PRO A 387 -12.23 19.33 11.65
N LEU A 388 -11.59 19.03 12.80
CA LEU A 388 -12.15 19.41 14.11
C LEU A 388 -12.26 20.95 14.27
N PRO A 389 -13.23 21.45 15.07
CA PRO A 389 -13.43 22.89 15.27
C PRO A 389 -12.21 23.62 15.84
N GLY A 390 -11.45 24.28 14.97
CA GLY A 390 -10.21 24.99 15.33
C GLY A 390 -8.93 24.16 15.15
N ALA A 391 -8.99 23.01 14.49
CA ALA A 391 -7.83 22.28 14.00
C ALA A 391 -6.95 23.19 13.12
N THR A 392 -5.64 22.94 13.14
CA THR A 392 -4.64 23.70 12.38
C THR A 392 -3.77 22.76 11.58
N HIS A 393 -3.63 23.01 10.28
CA HIS A 393 -2.75 22.27 9.38
C HIS A 393 -1.28 22.45 9.83
N ARG A 394 -0.77 21.50 10.63
CA ARG A 394 0.62 21.43 11.08
C ARG A 394 1.45 20.93 9.91
N LYS A 395 2.28 21.80 9.32
CA LYS A 395 3.33 21.36 8.39
C LYS A 395 4.29 20.42 9.12
N LEU A 396 4.46 19.21 8.61
CA LEU A 396 5.31 18.15 9.15
C LEU A 396 6.68 18.11 8.46
N LEU A 397 6.69 18.30 7.13
CA LEU A 397 7.90 18.36 6.30
C LEU A 397 7.90 19.63 5.44
N ASP A 398 9.06 20.28 5.36
CA ASP A 398 9.42 21.40 4.47
C ASP A 398 10.46 20.92 3.46
N MET A 399 10.09 20.76 2.18
CA MET A 399 11.00 20.20 1.18
C MET A 399 11.57 21.26 0.23
N ILE A 400 12.89 21.23 0.06
CA ILE A 400 13.68 22.35 -0.50
C ILE A 400 13.47 22.56 -2.01
N ASP A 401 13.14 21.51 -2.78
CA ASP A 401 13.00 21.58 -4.24
C ASP A 401 11.73 20.84 -4.73
N LEU A 402 11.14 21.36 -5.81
CA LEU A 402 9.94 20.81 -6.47
C LEU A 402 10.19 19.46 -7.16
N GLN A 403 11.45 18.99 -7.20
CA GLN A 403 11.80 17.65 -7.67
C GLN A 403 11.66 16.56 -6.58
N THR A 404 11.69 16.95 -5.30
CA THR A 404 11.60 16.02 -4.17
C THR A 404 10.19 16.03 -3.56
N ILE A 405 9.27 15.31 -4.19
CA ILE A 405 7.85 15.29 -3.80
C ILE A 405 7.55 14.01 -2.99
N PRO A 406 7.16 14.11 -1.71
CA PRO A 406 6.72 12.96 -0.92
C PRO A 406 5.37 12.44 -1.45
N ARG A 407 5.17 11.12 -1.44
CA ARG A 407 3.96 10.44 -1.93
C ARG A 407 3.68 9.18 -1.13
N TRP A 408 2.46 8.64 -1.26
CA TRP A 408 2.03 7.41 -0.62
C TRP A 408 2.26 7.47 0.89
N LEU A 409 1.65 8.47 1.53
CA LEU A 409 1.61 8.60 2.97
C LEU A 409 0.81 7.43 3.53
N ARG A 410 1.37 6.66 4.47
CA ARG A 410 0.58 5.79 5.35
C ARG A 410 0.93 6.04 6.79
N TRP A 411 -0.07 6.22 7.64
CA TRP A 411 0.15 6.24 9.09
C TRP A 411 0.60 4.86 9.59
N SER A 412 1.44 4.84 10.63
CA SER A 412 1.56 3.63 11.45
C SER A 412 0.26 3.42 12.25
N PRO A 413 -0.09 2.17 12.61
CA PRO A 413 -1.34 1.87 13.33
C PRO A 413 -1.47 2.60 14.68
N ASP A 414 -0.36 2.78 15.40
CA ASP A 414 -0.27 3.60 16.62
C ASP A 414 -0.43 5.12 16.38
N GLY A 415 -0.46 5.56 15.12
CA GLY A 415 -0.49 6.94 14.67
C GLY A 415 0.72 7.79 15.07
N THR A 416 1.84 7.18 15.47
CA THR A 416 3.04 7.94 15.89
C THR A 416 3.99 8.26 14.74
N LYS A 417 3.88 7.56 13.60
CA LYS A 417 4.79 7.64 12.46
C LYS A 417 4.00 7.70 11.14
N ILE A 418 4.68 8.14 10.07
CA ILE A 418 4.17 8.07 8.69
C ILE A 418 5.26 7.46 7.80
N THR A 419 4.93 6.47 6.96
CA THR A 419 5.76 6.10 5.80
C THR A 419 5.48 7.02 4.63
N CYS A 420 6.49 7.30 3.80
CA CYS A 420 6.32 7.96 2.51
C CYS A 420 7.38 7.51 1.50
N GLY A 421 7.00 7.46 0.22
CA GLY A 421 7.96 7.44 -0.88
C GLY A 421 8.59 8.82 -1.05
N TYR A 422 9.91 8.90 -0.91
CA TYR A 422 10.71 10.11 -1.03
C TYR A 422 11.45 10.12 -2.37
N GLY A 423 10.99 10.93 -3.32
CA GLY A 423 11.64 11.07 -4.62
C GLY A 423 12.92 11.90 -4.53
N PHE A 424 14.03 11.38 -5.06
CA PHE A 424 15.22 12.19 -5.36
C PHE A 424 15.08 12.92 -6.70
N ASN A 425 14.32 12.31 -7.61
CA ASN A 425 13.91 12.82 -8.92
C ASN A 425 12.68 12.00 -9.38
N MET A 426 12.27 12.08 -10.65
CA MET A 426 11.09 11.34 -11.14
C MET A 426 11.31 9.82 -11.31
N HIS A 427 12.53 9.32 -11.21
CA HIS A 427 12.93 7.92 -11.49
C HIS A 427 13.38 7.16 -10.23
N SER A 428 13.97 7.87 -9.25
CA SER A 428 14.55 7.29 -8.05
C SER A 428 13.76 7.71 -6.81
N PHE A 429 13.18 6.75 -6.10
CA PHE A 429 12.44 6.96 -4.86
C PHE A 429 12.99 6.06 -3.75
N ALA A 430 13.34 6.68 -2.62
CA ALA A 430 13.57 6.00 -1.35
C ALA A 430 12.24 5.76 -0.61
N ILE A 431 12.21 4.83 0.33
CA ILE A 431 11.11 4.72 1.32
C ILE A 431 11.62 5.23 2.66
N TRP A 432 10.94 6.23 3.22
CA TRP A 432 11.23 6.83 4.52
C TRP A 432 10.11 6.55 5.52
N ILE A 433 10.46 6.38 6.79
CA ILE A 433 9.56 6.46 7.94
C ILE A 433 9.90 7.75 8.69
N VAL A 434 8.88 8.55 9.03
CA VAL A 434 9.01 9.79 9.79
C VAL A 434 8.33 9.65 11.16
N ASP A 435 9.05 9.90 12.25
CA ASP A 435 8.53 9.89 13.63
C ASP A 435 7.78 11.19 13.97
N VAL A 436 6.53 11.26 13.51
CA VAL A 436 5.63 12.42 13.63
C VAL A 436 5.37 12.82 15.09
N ALA A 437 5.29 11.83 15.99
CA ALA A 437 5.08 12.05 17.43
C ALA A 437 6.25 12.78 18.08
N ASN A 438 7.50 12.45 17.72
CA ASN A 438 8.68 13.10 18.27
C ASN A 438 9.19 14.31 17.45
N LEU A 439 8.60 14.62 16.29
CA LEU A 439 8.90 15.87 15.56
C LEU A 439 8.65 17.08 16.48
N PRO A 440 9.63 17.99 16.66
CA PRO A 440 9.43 19.22 17.43
C PRO A 440 8.41 20.17 16.78
N LEU A 441 8.03 21.21 17.54
CA LEU A 441 7.06 22.21 17.10
C LEU A 441 7.74 23.32 16.28
N GLY A 442 7.49 23.32 14.97
CA GLY A 442 7.94 24.34 14.03
C GLY A 442 7.94 23.81 12.59
N GLU A 443 8.24 24.68 11.63
CA GLU A 443 8.63 24.25 10.28
C GLU A 443 10.00 23.56 10.35
N MET A 444 10.13 22.40 9.72
CA MET A 444 11.40 21.67 9.63
C MET A 444 11.62 21.11 8.23
N VAL A 445 12.80 21.39 7.69
CA VAL A 445 13.39 20.54 6.65
C VAL A 445 13.87 19.25 7.32
N LEU A 446 13.42 18.11 6.80
CA LEU A 446 13.99 16.80 7.12
C LEU A 446 14.91 16.35 5.98
N ASP A 447 15.95 15.60 6.33
CA ASP A 447 16.94 15.04 5.42
C ASP A 447 17.33 13.60 5.83
N GLU A 448 18.16 12.96 5.00
CA GLU A 448 18.71 11.61 5.24
C GLU A 448 19.51 11.46 6.55
N ASN A 449 19.88 12.58 7.21
CA ASN A 449 20.65 12.61 8.45
C ASN A 449 19.79 12.96 9.68
N SER A 450 18.49 13.18 9.49
CA SER A 450 17.59 13.67 10.52
C SER A 450 17.20 12.56 11.50
N PRO A 451 17.29 12.77 12.83
CA PRO A 451 17.08 11.71 13.83
C PRO A 451 15.62 11.25 13.99
N TYR A 452 14.71 11.79 13.17
CA TYR A 452 13.30 11.44 13.09
C TYR A 452 12.97 10.66 11.80
N VAL A 453 13.98 10.35 10.97
CA VAL A 453 13.84 9.67 9.68
C VAL A 453 14.56 8.33 9.74
N THR A 454 13.84 7.24 9.48
CA THR A 454 14.44 5.93 9.17
C THR A 454 14.30 5.69 7.67
N ILE A 455 15.41 5.44 6.99
CA ILE A 455 15.40 5.07 5.56
C ILE A 455 15.26 3.54 5.48
N VAL A 456 14.17 3.08 4.87
CA VAL A 456 13.84 1.65 4.69
C VAL A 456 14.52 1.09 3.44
N THR A 457 14.57 1.88 2.37
CA THR A 457 15.40 1.64 1.17
C THR A 457 15.87 2.96 0.58
N ASP A 458 17.12 2.99 0.10
CA ASP A 458 17.79 4.11 -0.59
C ASP A 458 17.98 3.82 -2.10
N THR A 459 17.26 2.84 -2.64
CA THR A 459 17.38 2.38 -4.03
C THR A 459 17.33 3.51 -5.06
N ARG A 460 18.19 3.41 -6.08
CA ARG A 460 18.11 4.26 -7.29
C ARG A 460 16.87 3.98 -8.12
N ASN A 461 16.28 2.81 -7.93
CA ASN A 461 15.05 2.35 -8.54
C ASN A 461 13.84 3.12 -8.00
N PHE A 462 12.70 2.99 -8.68
CA PHE A 462 11.45 3.62 -8.26
C PHE A 462 10.75 2.76 -7.21
N ALA A 463 10.86 3.12 -5.92
CA ALA A 463 10.09 2.51 -4.84
C ALA A 463 8.82 3.32 -4.50
N ALA A 464 7.72 2.64 -4.19
CA ALA A 464 6.40 3.25 -4.02
C ALA A 464 5.51 2.49 -3.01
N VAL A 465 4.39 3.13 -2.66
CA VAL A 465 3.27 2.60 -1.87
C VAL A 465 3.66 1.92 -0.54
N PRO A 466 4.44 2.57 0.35
CA PRO A 466 4.90 1.93 1.58
C PRO A 466 3.81 1.85 2.67
N ALA A 467 3.60 0.66 3.24
CA ALA A 467 2.62 0.40 4.29
C ALA A 467 3.21 -0.39 5.46
N PHE A 468 2.71 -0.19 6.67
CA PHE A 468 3.14 -0.92 7.88
C PHE A 468 2.39 -2.25 8.06
N SER A 469 2.97 -3.19 8.81
CA SER A 469 2.22 -4.23 9.54
C SER A 469 1.43 -3.62 10.72
N TYR A 470 0.42 -4.32 11.26
CA TYR A 470 -0.38 -3.83 12.39
C TYR A 470 0.47 -3.60 13.65
N ASP A 471 1.40 -4.53 13.93
CA ASP A 471 2.39 -4.42 15.01
C ASP A 471 3.47 -3.33 14.79
N GLY A 472 3.50 -2.70 13.61
CA GLY A 472 4.50 -1.70 13.23
C GLY A 472 5.95 -2.20 13.13
N ARG A 473 6.22 -3.51 13.23
CA ARG A 473 7.56 -4.11 13.10
C ARG A 473 8.08 -4.10 11.66
N TYR A 474 7.19 -4.18 10.68
CA TYR A 474 7.52 -4.28 9.26
C TYR A 474 6.99 -3.09 8.47
N VAL A 475 7.69 -2.76 7.39
CA VAL A 475 7.20 -1.93 6.28
C VAL A 475 7.32 -2.73 5.00
N TYR A 476 6.20 -2.84 4.31
CA TYR A 476 6.08 -3.35 2.95
C TYR A 476 6.19 -2.18 1.97
N TYR A 477 6.72 -2.40 0.78
CA TYR A 477 6.73 -1.42 -0.32
C TYR A 477 6.88 -2.15 -1.67
N CYS A 478 6.56 -1.51 -2.80
CA CYS A 478 6.87 -2.08 -4.12
C CYS A 478 8.00 -1.31 -4.81
N ALA A 479 8.84 -1.97 -5.61
CA ALA A 479 9.93 -1.33 -6.34
C ALA A 479 10.16 -1.94 -7.73
N ASP A 480 10.36 -1.09 -8.74
CA ASP A 480 10.69 -1.50 -10.11
C ASP A 480 12.16 -1.94 -10.21
N LEU A 481 12.43 -3.22 -10.41
CA LEU A 481 13.77 -3.79 -10.44
C LEU A 481 14.52 -3.59 -11.75
N ASN A 482 13.82 -3.39 -12.86
CA ASN A 482 14.44 -3.18 -14.17
C ASN A 482 14.73 -1.69 -14.47
N ASN A 483 14.16 -0.78 -13.68
CA ASN A 483 14.32 0.68 -13.77
C ASN A 483 13.85 1.24 -15.14
N VAL A 484 12.79 0.66 -15.70
CA VAL A 484 12.10 1.16 -16.91
C VAL A 484 10.95 2.11 -16.52
N PHE A 485 10.38 2.00 -15.31
CA PHE A 485 9.28 2.85 -14.88
C PHE A 485 9.70 4.33 -14.85
N ASN A 486 9.04 5.12 -15.69
CA ASN A 486 9.43 6.51 -15.93
C ASN A 486 8.18 7.41 -16.02
N PRO A 487 7.69 7.97 -14.90
CA PRO A 487 6.51 8.82 -14.89
C PRO A 487 6.70 10.15 -15.67
N GLY A 488 7.93 10.47 -16.11
CA GLY A 488 8.20 11.61 -16.98
C GLY A 488 7.92 11.36 -18.47
N THR A 489 8.30 10.21 -19.02
CA THR A 489 8.23 9.95 -20.48
C THR A 489 6.85 9.54 -20.99
N TYR A 490 6.07 8.78 -20.21
CA TYR A 490 4.68 8.48 -20.59
C TYR A 490 3.83 9.76 -20.63
N GLY A 491 4.13 10.72 -19.75
CA GLY A 491 3.48 12.01 -19.63
C GLY A 491 2.12 11.93 -18.94
N TRP A 492 1.74 13.00 -18.24
CA TRP A 492 0.60 13.03 -17.31
C TRP A 492 -0.78 12.63 -17.88
N ASN A 493 -0.95 12.53 -19.20
CA ASN A 493 -2.19 12.05 -19.82
C ASN A 493 -2.22 10.52 -20.05
N ARG A 494 -1.18 9.77 -19.63
CA ARG A 494 -1.06 8.32 -19.88
C ARG A 494 -1.15 7.43 -18.63
N PHE A 495 -1.24 7.97 -17.42
CA PHE A 495 -1.46 7.20 -16.19
C PHE A 495 -2.88 6.58 -16.10
N ASN A 496 -3.48 6.23 -17.23
CA ASN A 496 -4.89 5.87 -17.35
C ASN A 496 -5.08 4.36 -17.60
N THR A 497 -3.98 3.57 -17.63
CA THR A 497 -3.99 2.12 -17.88
C THR A 497 -2.94 1.39 -17.02
N THR A 498 -3.19 0.11 -16.77
CA THR A 498 -2.22 -0.82 -16.16
C THR A 498 -0.99 -1.01 -17.05
N GLU A 499 -1.16 -1.02 -18.38
CA GLU A 499 -0.06 -1.07 -19.37
C GLU A 499 1.01 0.02 -19.13
N VAL A 500 0.61 1.19 -18.61
CA VAL A 500 1.54 2.30 -18.29
C VAL A 500 2.03 2.29 -16.84
N MET A 501 1.27 1.71 -15.91
CA MET A 501 1.65 1.62 -14.49
C MET A 501 2.59 0.43 -14.21
N LEU A 502 2.33 -0.73 -14.81
CA LEU A 502 3.04 -1.99 -14.56
C LEU A 502 3.75 -2.55 -15.81
N GLY A 503 3.29 -2.24 -17.03
CA GLY A 503 3.57 -2.99 -18.27
C GLY A 503 5.03 -3.32 -18.62
N ASP A 504 5.90 -2.34 -18.86
CA ASP A 504 7.32 -2.61 -19.21
C ASP A 504 8.26 -2.62 -17.97
N ALA A 505 7.72 -2.36 -16.78
CA ALA A 505 8.45 -2.35 -15.51
C ALA A 505 8.53 -3.76 -14.89
N ASP A 506 9.46 -3.96 -13.96
CA ASP A 506 9.63 -5.21 -13.19
C ASP A 506 9.32 -4.90 -11.72
N PHE A 507 8.08 -4.51 -11.42
CA PHE A 507 7.69 -4.21 -10.04
C PHE A 507 7.62 -5.49 -9.21
N ASP A 508 8.21 -5.42 -8.02
CA ASP A 508 8.04 -6.44 -6.99
C ASP A 508 7.71 -5.83 -5.64
N ILE A 509 7.04 -6.62 -4.80
CA ILE A 509 6.74 -6.28 -3.42
C ILE A 509 7.88 -6.76 -2.52
N PHE A 510 8.30 -5.89 -1.63
CA PHE A 510 9.34 -6.09 -0.64
C PHE A 510 8.78 -5.94 0.77
N VAL A 511 9.41 -6.60 1.73
CA VAL A 511 9.21 -6.39 3.17
C VAL A 511 10.56 -6.04 3.81
N ALA A 512 10.55 -5.11 4.76
CA ALA A 512 11.70 -4.68 5.53
C ALA A 512 11.31 -4.44 6.99
N LYS A 513 12.28 -4.44 7.90
CA LYS A 513 12.02 -4.05 9.30
C LYS A 513 11.92 -2.53 9.41
N ALA A 514 10.89 -2.04 10.11
CA ALA A 514 10.62 -0.63 10.30
C ALA A 514 11.70 0.13 11.10
N ASP A 515 12.55 -0.60 11.82
CA ASP A 515 13.71 -0.05 12.55
C ASP A 515 15.01 -0.02 11.72
N GLY A 516 14.99 -0.52 10.47
CA GLY A 516 16.16 -0.63 9.60
C GLY A 516 17.21 -1.65 10.07
N SER A 517 16.89 -2.54 11.01
CA SER A 517 17.85 -3.51 11.57
C SER A 517 18.22 -4.68 10.64
N ALA A 518 17.46 -4.86 9.56
CA ALA A 518 17.66 -5.89 8.54
C ALA A 518 17.48 -5.29 7.13
N PRO A 519 18.18 -5.80 6.10
CA PRO A 519 17.93 -5.39 4.72
C PRO A 519 16.51 -5.80 4.26
N PRO A 520 15.91 -5.11 3.27
CA PRO A 520 14.68 -5.54 2.65
C PRO A 520 14.79 -6.90 1.94
N GLU A 521 13.71 -7.66 1.93
CA GLU A 521 13.58 -8.96 1.25
C GLU A 521 12.43 -8.94 0.24
N ARG A 522 12.61 -9.62 -0.90
CA ARG A 522 11.67 -9.67 -2.04
C ARG A 522 10.62 -10.76 -1.81
N LEU A 523 9.33 -10.39 -1.71
CA LEU A 523 8.20 -11.31 -1.49
C LEU A 523 7.69 -11.95 -2.78
N THR A 524 7.46 -11.13 -3.82
CA THR A 524 7.04 -11.59 -5.16
C THR A 524 8.27 -12.01 -5.97
N ALA A 525 8.18 -13.06 -6.80
CA ALA A 525 9.35 -13.56 -7.56
C ALA A 525 8.98 -14.13 -8.94
N ALA A 526 7.97 -13.56 -9.58
CA ALA A 526 7.46 -13.98 -10.89
C ALA A 526 7.98 -13.04 -12.00
N PRO A 527 7.94 -13.44 -13.29
CA PRO A 527 8.26 -12.57 -14.43
C PRO A 527 7.10 -11.61 -14.79
N LEU A 528 6.40 -11.12 -13.76
CA LEU A 528 5.16 -10.34 -13.81
C LEU A 528 5.31 -9.16 -12.86
N SER A 529 4.76 -8.02 -13.26
CA SER A 529 4.95 -6.72 -12.62
C SER A 529 3.89 -6.51 -11.54
N GLN A 530 4.33 -6.57 -10.29
CA GLN A 530 3.48 -6.72 -9.10
C GLN A 530 3.71 -5.55 -8.14
N GLY A 531 2.74 -4.67 -8.04
CA GLY A 531 2.84 -3.42 -7.29
C GLY A 531 1.49 -2.86 -6.90
N ILE A 532 1.44 -1.56 -6.56
CA ILE A 532 0.22 -0.81 -6.19
C ILE A 532 -0.66 -1.64 -5.23
N PHE A 533 -0.17 -1.81 -4.00
CA PHE A 533 -0.76 -2.72 -3.02
C PHE A 533 -1.27 -2.00 -1.77
N THR A 534 -1.97 -2.76 -0.94
CA THR A 534 -2.32 -2.39 0.43
C THR A 534 -2.23 -3.62 1.33
N VAL A 535 -2.08 -3.39 2.63
CA VAL A 535 -2.06 -4.43 3.68
C VAL A 535 -3.37 -4.29 4.47
N SER A 536 -3.95 -5.40 4.90
CA SER A 536 -5.13 -5.38 5.77
C SER A 536 -4.82 -4.67 7.10
N PRO A 537 -5.84 -4.15 7.81
CA PRO A 537 -5.62 -3.41 9.05
C PRO A 537 -4.91 -4.22 10.12
N ASP A 538 -5.25 -5.51 10.24
CA ASP A 538 -4.64 -6.50 11.14
C ASP A 538 -3.26 -7.00 10.65
N GLY A 539 -2.79 -6.60 9.47
CA GLY A 539 -1.46 -6.96 8.97
C GLY A 539 -1.29 -8.38 8.44
N THR A 540 -2.38 -9.15 8.25
CA THR A 540 -2.32 -10.58 7.89
C THR A 540 -2.63 -10.88 6.41
N LEU A 541 -3.22 -9.94 5.67
CA LEU A 541 -3.51 -10.08 4.24
C LEU A 541 -2.83 -8.96 3.42
N LEU A 542 -2.48 -9.30 2.19
CA LEU A 542 -1.92 -8.39 1.19
C LEU A 542 -2.84 -8.36 -0.03
N ALA A 543 -3.26 -7.18 -0.47
CA ALA A 543 -4.01 -6.99 -1.71
C ALA A 543 -3.15 -6.19 -2.69
N TYR A 544 -2.81 -6.75 -3.86
CA TYR A 544 -1.92 -6.08 -4.81
C TYR A 544 -2.35 -6.18 -6.27
N ASN A 545 -1.87 -5.23 -7.08
CA ASN A 545 -2.06 -5.23 -8.51
C ASN A 545 -0.99 -6.00 -9.27
N THR A 546 -1.41 -6.75 -10.28
CA THR A 546 -0.54 -7.53 -11.18
C THR A 546 -1.05 -7.45 -12.61
N ASP A 547 -0.17 -7.73 -13.56
CA ASP A 547 -0.45 -7.86 -15.01
C ASP A 547 -0.52 -9.33 -15.46
N ASP A 548 -1.05 -10.21 -14.60
CA ASP A 548 -1.01 -11.67 -14.71
C ASP A 548 -2.18 -12.21 -15.57
N ASP A 549 -1.97 -12.39 -16.88
CA ASP A 549 -2.98 -12.86 -17.87
C ASP A 549 -3.41 -14.34 -17.72
N THR A 550 -3.44 -14.84 -16.48
CA THR A 550 -3.83 -16.22 -16.12
C THR A 550 -5.29 -16.38 -15.68
N ASP A 551 -6.08 -15.31 -15.64
CA ASP A 551 -7.55 -15.36 -15.64
C ASP A 551 -8.08 -16.13 -16.88
N GLY A 552 -7.45 -15.89 -18.03
CA GLY A 552 -7.64 -16.59 -19.30
C GLY A 552 -8.39 -15.84 -20.40
N ASP A 553 -8.70 -14.54 -20.28
CA ASP A 553 -9.35 -13.77 -21.37
C ASP A 553 -8.39 -13.53 -22.56
N GLY A 554 -7.11 -13.28 -22.28
CA GLY A 554 -6.04 -13.00 -23.24
C GLY A 554 -5.72 -11.52 -23.45
N VAL A 555 -6.06 -10.65 -22.51
CA VAL A 555 -5.74 -9.22 -22.42
C VAL A 555 -4.84 -8.99 -21.21
N ARG A 556 -3.71 -8.30 -21.41
CA ARG A 556 -2.83 -7.87 -20.31
C ARG A 556 -3.40 -6.59 -19.69
N GLU A 557 -4.44 -6.73 -18.88
CA GLU A 557 -5.00 -5.63 -18.09
C GLU A 557 -4.41 -5.59 -16.66
N GLY A 558 -5.20 -5.26 -15.65
CA GLY A 558 -4.71 -5.18 -14.27
C GLY A 558 -5.72 -5.73 -13.29
N ASP A 559 -5.29 -6.75 -12.56
CA ASP A 559 -6.12 -7.45 -11.59
C ASP A 559 -5.73 -7.05 -10.18
N VAL A 560 -6.63 -7.23 -9.22
CA VAL A 560 -6.30 -7.24 -7.79
C VAL A 560 -6.41 -8.67 -7.28
N TYR A 561 -5.36 -9.17 -6.66
CA TYR A 561 -5.36 -10.44 -5.94
C TYR A 561 -5.14 -10.21 -4.44
N LEU A 562 -5.88 -10.96 -3.61
CA LEU A 562 -5.71 -11.10 -2.18
C LEU A 562 -4.77 -12.28 -1.89
N PHE A 563 -3.86 -12.13 -0.93
CA PHE A 563 -2.93 -13.16 -0.48
C PHE A 563 -2.83 -13.17 1.05
N ASN A 564 -2.56 -14.34 1.63
CA ASN A 564 -2.16 -14.46 3.03
C ASN A 564 -0.70 -13.97 3.18
N LEU A 565 -0.40 -13.17 4.21
CA LEU A 565 0.95 -12.89 4.68
C LEU A 565 1.35 -13.98 5.68
N VAL A 566 2.14 -14.94 5.22
CA VAL A 566 2.47 -16.17 5.96
C VAL A 566 3.80 -16.01 6.67
N ILE A 567 3.81 -16.15 8.01
CA ILE A 567 5.05 -16.38 8.75
C ILE A 567 5.46 -17.85 8.60
N SER A 568 6.76 -18.11 8.52
CA SER A 568 7.34 -19.45 8.48
C SER A 568 8.66 -19.48 9.26
N GLU A 569 8.62 -19.88 10.53
CA GLU A 569 9.82 -19.95 11.39
C GLU A 569 10.10 -21.38 11.90
N PRO A 570 11.36 -21.87 11.82
CA PRO A 570 11.73 -23.20 12.29
C PRO A 570 11.95 -23.25 13.81
N VAL A 571 11.10 -23.99 14.51
CA VAL A 571 11.19 -24.25 15.95
C VAL A 571 11.69 -25.69 16.19
N ASP A 572 12.55 -25.90 17.17
CA ASP A 572 13.05 -27.23 17.55
C ASP A 572 12.75 -27.60 19.02
N ALA A 573 13.29 -28.72 19.49
CA ALA A 573 13.07 -29.22 20.86
C ALA A 573 13.55 -28.25 21.96
N SER A 574 14.33 -27.21 21.66
CA SER A 574 14.65 -26.14 22.61
C SER A 574 13.47 -25.20 22.91
N GLY A 575 12.41 -25.25 22.10
CA GLY A 575 11.27 -24.32 22.16
C GLY A 575 11.52 -23.03 21.39
N GLY A 576 10.57 -22.11 21.45
CA GLY A 576 10.64 -20.84 20.73
C GLY A 576 9.36 -20.02 20.85
N GLU A 577 9.37 -18.86 20.21
CA GLU A 577 8.25 -17.93 20.07
C GLU A 577 8.24 -17.48 18.60
N VAL A 578 7.10 -17.58 17.94
CA VAL A 578 6.88 -17.20 16.52
C VAL A 578 5.75 -16.18 16.49
N SER A 579 5.85 -15.12 15.68
CA SER A 579 4.89 -14.00 15.73
C SER A 579 4.69 -13.26 14.41
N ASP A 580 3.44 -13.03 14.02
CA ASP A 580 3.03 -12.42 12.74
C ASP A 580 2.79 -10.90 12.76
N GLY A 581 2.43 -10.33 11.61
CA GLY A 581 2.19 -8.90 11.44
C GLY A 581 1.02 -8.33 12.25
N SER A 582 0.13 -9.18 12.78
CA SER A 582 -0.95 -8.81 13.72
C SER A 582 -0.47 -8.73 15.17
N GLY A 583 0.73 -9.24 15.46
CA GLY A 583 1.20 -9.49 16.82
C GLY A 583 0.79 -10.85 17.37
N THR A 584 -0.08 -11.62 16.67
CA THR A 584 -0.43 -12.99 17.05
C THR A 584 0.83 -13.84 17.22
N THR A 585 0.89 -14.62 18.31
CA THR A 585 2.07 -15.43 18.67
C THR A 585 1.76 -16.90 18.94
N VAL A 586 2.78 -17.74 18.72
CA VAL A 586 2.83 -19.12 19.23
C VAL A 586 4.07 -19.29 20.10
N THR A 587 3.89 -19.54 21.39
CA THR A 587 4.97 -19.91 22.33
C THR A 587 5.03 -21.42 22.50
N VAL A 588 6.10 -22.03 21.99
CA VAL A 588 6.39 -23.47 22.08
C VAL A 588 7.37 -23.71 23.23
N PRO A 589 6.98 -24.39 24.33
CA PRO A 589 7.90 -24.69 25.41
C PRO A 589 8.91 -25.79 25.04
N GLN A 590 10.04 -25.82 25.75
CA GLN A 590 11.08 -26.84 25.59
C GLN A 590 10.50 -28.27 25.67
N ASP A 591 11.00 -29.17 24.83
CA ASP A 591 10.60 -30.57 24.69
C ASP A 591 9.11 -30.80 24.27
N ALA A 592 8.36 -29.76 23.89
CA ALA A 592 7.01 -29.91 23.29
C ALA A 592 7.07 -30.47 21.86
N LEU A 593 8.17 -30.19 21.13
CA LEU A 593 8.52 -30.78 19.84
C LEU A 593 9.64 -31.81 20.03
N THR A 594 9.55 -32.95 19.33
CA THR A 594 10.58 -34.00 19.36
C THR A 594 11.61 -33.91 18.22
N GLU A 595 11.26 -33.20 17.15
CA GLU A 595 12.05 -32.96 15.94
C GLU A 595 11.77 -31.50 15.48
N PRO A 596 12.65 -30.85 14.69
CA PRO A 596 12.39 -29.50 14.20
C PRO A 596 11.18 -29.42 13.25
N VAL A 597 10.37 -28.38 13.41
CA VAL A 597 9.18 -28.10 12.58
C VAL A 597 9.14 -26.62 12.22
N THR A 598 8.82 -26.29 10.96
CA THR A 598 8.45 -24.92 10.59
C THR A 598 7.03 -24.66 11.08
N VAL A 599 6.88 -23.73 12.01
CA VAL A 599 5.58 -23.22 12.45
C VAL A 599 5.15 -22.13 11.47
N THR A 600 3.89 -22.14 11.04
CA THR A 600 3.27 -21.02 10.30
C THR A 600 2.12 -20.39 11.07
N ILE A 601 1.89 -19.11 10.79
CA ILE A 601 0.75 -18.33 11.29
C ILE A 601 0.16 -17.64 10.05
N GLU A 602 -1.13 -17.87 9.81
CA GLU A 602 -1.86 -17.42 8.63
C GLU A 602 -3.27 -16.97 9.04
N THR A 603 -3.90 -16.09 8.26
CA THR A 603 -5.34 -15.77 8.39
C THR A 603 -6.04 -16.28 7.14
N PRO A 604 -7.13 -17.06 7.23
CA PRO A 604 -7.85 -17.55 6.04
C PRO A 604 -8.25 -16.43 5.07
N LEU A 605 -8.38 -16.74 3.79
CA LEU A 605 -8.83 -15.77 2.80
C LEU A 605 -10.35 -15.53 2.95
N PRO A 606 -10.88 -14.34 2.61
CA PRO A 606 -12.30 -14.04 2.77
C PRO A 606 -13.23 -14.98 1.99
N GLY A 607 -14.01 -15.78 2.72
CA GLY A 607 -14.84 -16.87 2.18
C GLY A 607 -14.16 -18.25 2.16
N SER A 608 -12.95 -18.38 2.71
CA SER A 608 -12.24 -19.65 2.94
C SER A 608 -12.16 -20.03 4.43
N GLU A 609 -12.82 -19.30 5.31
CA GLU A 609 -12.99 -19.65 6.72
C GLU A 609 -13.84 -20.92 6.87
N PRO A 610 -13.72 -21.68 7.98
CA PRO A 610 -14.62 -22.79 8.25
C PRO A 610 -16.10 -22.33 8.28
N PRO A 611 -17.06 -23.09 7.70
CA PRO A 611 -18.37 -22.55 7.35
C PRO A 611 -19.14 -21.95 8.54
N LEU A 612 -19.59 -20.71 8.40
CA LEU A 612 -20.22 -19.94 9.49
C LEU A 612 -21.54 -20.56 9.99
N ASP A 613 -22.18 -21.45 9.23
CA ASP A 613 -23.37 -22.19 9.66
C ASP A 613 -23.05 -23.39 10.57
N THR A 614 -21.77 -23.71 10.78
CA THR A 614 -21.28 -24.69 11.78
C THR A 614 -20.97 -24.07 13.15
N LEU A 615 -21.08 -22.74 13.29
CA LEU A 615 -20.80 -22.04 14.56
C LEU A 615 -21.75 -22.50 15.70
N PRO A 616 -21.28 -22.47 16.97
CA PRO A 616 -22.13 -22.77 18.12
C PRO A 616 -23.34 -21.83 18.17
N ALA A 617 -24.54 -22.38 18.34
CA ALA A 617 -25.78 -21.60 18.32
C ALA A 617 -25.75 -20.46 19.36
N GLY A 618 -25.97 -19.22 18.91
CA GLY A 618 -25.94 -18.01 19.73
C GLY A 618 -24.59 -17.26 19.75
N THR A 619 -23.54 -17.83 19.15
CA THR A 619 -22.21 -17.19 19.06
C THR A 619 -22.01 -16.45 17.73
N SER A 620 -20.96 -15.62 17.66
CA SER A 620 -20.49 -14.99 16.41
C SER A 620 -18.97 -15.11 16.29
N LEU A 621 -18.46 -15.45 15.09
CA LEU A 621 -17.02 -15.40 14.79
C LEU A 621 -16.58 -13.93 14.65
N ALA A 622 -15.54 -13.52 15.39
CA ALA A 622 -14.91 -12.22 15.24
C ALA A 622 -13.81 -12.27 14.17
N LEU A 623 -12.89 -13.23 14.29
CA LEU A 623 -11.77 -13.48 13.38
C LEU A 623 -11.30 -14.95 13.49
N ALA A 624 -10.52 -15.42 12.51
CA ALA A 624 -9.88 -16.74 12.55
C ALA A 624 -8.38 -16.65 12.18
N ARG A 625 -7.56 -17.53 12.76
CA ARG A 625 -6.14 -17.74 12.43
C ARG A 625 -5.88 -19.23 12.21
N GLU A 626 -5.13 -19.59 11.18
CA GLU A 626 -4.65 -20.95 10.93
C GLU A 626 -3.21 -21.07 11.43
N PHE A 627 -2.91 -22.11 12.22
CA PHE A 627 -1.55 -22.42 12.65
C PHE A 627 -1.06 -23.68 11.93
N GLY A 628 0.04 -23.57 11.19
CA GLY A 628 0.62 -24.67 10.44
C GLY A 628 1.85 -25.30 11.10
N PRO A 629 2.14 -26.59 10.87
CA PRO A 629 1.41 -27.50 9.99
C PRO A 629 0.13 -28.06 10.64
N ASP A 630 -0.94 -28.16 9.85
CA ASP A 630 -2.21 -28.78 10.24
C ASP A 630 -2.02 -30.15 10.93
N GLY A 631 -2.83 -30.40 11.96
CA GLY A 631 -2.88 -31.65 12.71
C GLY A 631 -1.61 -32.00 13.48
N LEU A 632 -0.62 -31.10 13.57
CA LEU A 632 0.56 -31.30 14.42
C LEU A 632 0.13 -31.43 15.89
N VAL A 633 0.46 -32.54 16.54
CA VAL A 633 0.17 -32.78 17.96
C VAL A 633 1.45 -32.66 18.79
N PHE A 634 1.40 -31.87 19.87
CA PHE A 634 2.55 -31.58 20.72
C PHE A 634 2.71 -32.57 21.89
N ALA A 635 3.95 -32.75 22.36
CA ALA A 635 4.25 -33.57 23.54
C ALA A 635 3.92 -32.88 24.88
N ALA A 636 3.80 -31.55 24.85
CA ALA A 636 3.29 -30.70 25.92
C ALA A 636 2.50 -29.53 25.28
N PRO A 637 1.47 -28.96 25.94
CA PRO A 637 0.69 -27.86 25.35
C PRO A 637 1.56 -26.65 24.99
N VAL A 638 1.28 -26.04 23.85
CA VAL A 638 1.85 -24.75 23.43
C VAL A 638 0.86 -23.64 23.77
N LYS A 639 1.34 -22.41 23.99
CA LYS A 639 0.45 -21.25 24.18
C LYS A 639 0.28 -20.53 22.85
N ILE A 640 -0.96 -20.24 22.47
CA ILE A 640 -1.27 -19.27 21.41
C ILE A 640 -1.77 -17.98 22.04
N GLU A 641 -1.42 -16.85 21.45
CA GLU A 641 -1.93 -15.53 21.80
C GLU A 641 -2.39 -14.87 20.51
N ILE A 642 -3.70 -14.75 20.31
CA ILE A 642 -4.30 -14.15 19.12
C ILE A 642 -4.57 -12.68 19.44
N ASN A 643 -3.96 -11.80 18.65
CA ASN A 643 -4.24 -10.37 18.70
C ASN A 643 -5.45 -10.04 17.81
N TYR A 644 -6.24 -9.06 18.28
CA TYR A 644 -7.37 -8.50 17.55
C TYR A 644 -7.33 -6.97 17.52
N THR A 645 -8.03 -6.36 16.57
CA THR A 645 -8.27 -4.90 16.53
C THR A 645 -9.65 -4.54 17.12
N ASP A 646 -9.82 -3.31 17.60
CA ASP A 646 -11.12 -2.77 18.07
C ASP A 646 -12.20 -2.91 16.99
N GLU A 647 -11.81 -2.81 15.72
CA GLU A 647 -12.68 -2.90 14.55
C GLU A 647 -13.02 -4.33 14.13
N GLU A 648 -12.14 -5.32 14.36
CA GLU A 648 -12.45 -6.75 14.21
C GLU A 648 -13.60 -7.13 15.17
N VAL A 649 -13.51 -6.74 16.45
CA VAL A 649 -14.51 -7.06 17.50
C VAL A 649 -15.65 -6.03 17.61
N ALA A 650 -15.72 -5.03 16.72
CA ALA A 650 -16.66 -3.91 16.83
C ALA A 650 -18.14 -4.35 16.92
N GLY A 651 -18.74 -4.12 18.10
CA GLY A 651 -20.14 -4.44 18.40
C GLY A 651 -20.37 -5.77 19.13
N LEU A 652 -19.30 -6.52 19.39
CA LEU A 652 -19.28 -7.68 20.29
C LEU A 652 -19.02 -7.21 21.74
N ASP A 653 -19.17 -8.12 22.70
CA ASP A 653 -18.73 -7.90 24.10
C ASP A 653 -17.42 -8.63 24.35
N GLU A 654 -16.33 -7.87 24.51
CA GLU A 654 -14.98 -8.42 24.68
C GLU A 654 -14.85 -9.35 25.89
N ALA A 655 -15.70 -9.21 26.92
CA ALA A 655 -15.70 -10.09 28.07
C ALA A 655 -16.19 -11.52 27.76
N ASN A 656 -16.86 -11.72 26.62
CA ASN A 656 -17.37 -13.01 26.14
C ASN A 656 -16.48 -13.66 25.08
N LEU A 657 -15.34 -13.05 24.70
CA LEU A 657 -14.46 -13.59 23.67
C LEU A 657 -13.73 -14.85 24.16
N GLN A 658 -13.89 -15.94 23.41
CA GLN A 658 -13.31 -17.27 23.69
C GLN A 658 -12.69 -17.86 22.42
N ILE A 659 -11.64 -18.69 22.58
CA ILE A 659 -11.03 -19.40 21.45
C ILE A 659 -11.68 -20.77 21.27
N TYR A 660 -12.14 -21.02 20.03
CA TYR A 660 -12.59 -22.31 19.54
C TYR A 660 -11.59 -22.84 18.50
N TRP A 661 -11.54 -24.14 18.31
CA TRP A 661 -10.83 -24.79 17.20
C TRP A 661 -11.82 -25.51 16.28
N TYR A 662 -11.45 -25.69 15.01
CA TYR A 662 -12.32 -26.36 14.05
C TYR A 662 -11.94 -27.83 13.88
N ASP A 663 -12.88 -28.73 14.18
CA ASP A 663 -12.74 -30.17 13.96
C ASP A 663 -13.19 -30.52 12.54
N ASP A 664 -12.26 -30.54 11.59
CA ASP A 664 -12.51 -30.96 10.19
C ASP A 664 -13.10 -32.37 10.05
N ILE A 665 -12.89 -33.27 11.03
CA ILE A 665 -13.39 -34.65 11.00
C ILE A 665 -14.89 -34.68 11.31
N ASN A 666 -15.36 -33.80 12.20
CA ASN A 666 -16.78 -33.68 12.57
C ASN A 666 -17.50 -32.50 11.87
N SER A 667 -16.74 -31.57 11.26
CA SER A 667 -17.18 -30.28 10.73
C SER A 667 -17.88 -29.42 11.78
N THR A 668 -17.26 -29.29 12.96
CA THR A 668 -17.79 -28.53 14.11
C THR A 668 -16.73 -27.62 14.73
N TRP A 669 -17.16 -26.45 15.21
CA TRP A 669 -16.36 -25.61 16.11
C TRP A 669 -16.46 -26.12 17.54
N GLU A 670 -15.33 -26.48 18.13
CA GLU A 670 -15.22 -27.07 19.46
C GLU A 670 -14.51 -26.10 20.42
N ALA A 671 -15.07 -25.94 21.63
CA ALA A 671 -14.55 -25.00 22.63
C ALA A 671 -13.22 -25.50 23.22
N LEU A 672 -12.26 -24.61 23.45
CA LEU A 672 -11.13 -24.92 24.32
C LEU A 672 -11.61 -24.98 25.78
N THR A 673 -11.40 -26.13 26.42
CA THR A 673 -11.92 -26.45 27.77
C THR A 673 -10.85 -26.22 28.84
N SER A 674 -10.12 -25.10 28.72
CA SER A 674 -8.89 -24.82 29.47
C SER A 674 -9.12 -23.77 30.56
N ASP A 675 -8.87 -24.16 31.82
CA ASP A 675 -8.82 -23.25 33.00
C ASP A 675 -7.68 -22.20 32.90
N SER A 676 -6.96 -22.15 31.79
CA SER A 676 -5.75 -21.35 31.56
C SER A 676 -5.81 -20.44 30.32
N ASP A 677 -7.00 -20.32 29.73
CA ASP A 677 -7.26 -19.36 28.65
C ASP A 677 -7.41 -17.95 29.25
N CYS A 678 -7.10 -16.93 28.47
CA CYS A 678 -7.11 -15.54 28.93
C CYS A 678 -7.69 -14.59 27.88
N THR A 679 -8.42 -13.59 28.34
CA THR A 679 -8.91 -12.48 27.49
C THR A 679 -8.48 -11.20 28.19
N ASP A 680 -7.67 -10.36 27.52
CA ASP A 680 -7.20 -9.08 28.05
C ASP A 680 -7.58 -7.92 27.12
N PRO A 681 -8.78 -7.33 27.33
CA PRO A 681 -9.26 -6.13 26.64
C PRO A 681 -8.45 -4.84 26.91
N ALA A 682 -7.37 -4.89 27.70
CA ALA A 682 -6.44 -3.78 27.84
C ALA A 682 -5.23 -3.89 26.89
N THR A 683 -5.07 -5.01 26.19
CA THR A 683 -4.01 -5.28 25.20
C THR A 683 -4.51 -5.92 23.90
N ASN A 684 -5.82 -6.11 23.77
CA ASN A 684 -6.51 -6.77 22.66
C ASN A 684 -5.93 -8.16 22.33
N VAL A 685 -5.85 -9.02 23.34
CA VAL A 685 -5.34 -10.40 23.22
C VAL A 685 -6.37 -11.39 23.77
N VAL A 686 -6.59 -12.47 23.02
CA VAL A 686 -7.15 -13.72 23.56
C VAL A 686 -6.08 -14.80 23.49
N CYS A 687 -5.84 -15.52 24.58
CA CYS A 687 -4.83 -16.56 24.67
C CYS A 687 -5.41 -17.90 25.12
N ALA A 688 -4.79 -18.99 24.68
CA ALA A 688 -5.16 -20.35 25.09
C ALA A 688 -3.98 -21.32 25.08
N TRP A 689 -4.14 -22.48 25.75
CA TRP A 689 -3.16 -23.57 25.72
C TRP A 689 -3.65 -24.74 24.88
N VAL A 690 -3.01 -24.95 23.73
CA VAL A 690 -3.44 -25.92 22.72
C VAL A 690 -2.52 -27.13 22.66
N THR A 691 -3.11 -28.31 22.43
CA THR A 691 -2.40 -29.59 22.33
C THR A 691 -2.04 -29.96 20.89
N HIS A 692 -2.58 -29.23 19.92
CA HIS A 692 -2.39 -29.44 18.50
C HIS A 692 -2.59 -28.15 17.71
N PHE A 693 -2.24 -28.18 16.41
CA PHE A 693 -2.51 -27.15 15.42
C PHE A 693 -3.72 -27.50 14.54
N SER A 694 -4.44 -26.47 14.08
CA SER A 694 -5.73 -26.45 13.39
C SER A 694 -6.04 -24.99 12.99
N THR A 695 -7.22 -24.72 12.42
CA THR A 695 -7.81 -23.37 12.39
C THR A 695 -8.46 -23.05 13.74
N PHE A 696 -8.16 -21.88 14.28
CA PHE A 696 -8.74 -21.36 15.51
C PHE A 696 -9.53 -20.08 15.24
N GLY A 697 -10.67 -19.94 15.92
CA GLY A 697 -11.56 -18.80 15.82
C GLY A 697 -11.68 -18.10 17.16
N VAL A 698 -11.66 -16.77 17.17
CA VAL A 698 -12.09 -15.97 18.33
C VAL A 698 -13.59 -15.71 18.15
N LEU A 699 -14.41 -16.20 19.08
CA LEU A 699 -15.86 -16.10 19.04
C LEU A 699 -16.37 -15.23 20.19
N ASP A 700 -17.38 -14.40 19.94
CA ASP A 700 -18.26 -13.86 21.00
C ASP A 700 -19.22 -14.97 21.45
N VAL A 701 -19.14 -15.34 22.72
CA VAL A 701 -19.88 -16.45 23.33
C VAL A 701 -20.77 -15.94 24.47
N PRO A 702 -21.89 -15.26 24.16
CA PRO A 702 -22.72 -14.61 25.16
C PRO A 702 -23.36 -15.63 26.12
N THR A 703 -23.37 -15.29 27.41
CA THR A 703 -23.97 -16.14 28.45
C THR A 703 -25.49 -16.19 28.29
N LEU A 704 -26.04 -17.39 28.15
CA LEU A 704 -27.47 -17.61 28.03
C LEU A 704 -28.18 -17.40 29.37
N MET A 705 -29.13 -16.47 29.41
CA MET A 705 -30.03 -16.32 30.56
C MET A 705 -30.96 -17.53 30.64
N ALA A 706 -30.67 -18.45 31.56
CA ALA A 706 -31.51 -19.61 31.86
C ALA A 706 -32.71 -19.21 32.73
N GLY A 707 -33.68 -20.11 32.84
CA GLY A 707 -34.66 -20.10 33.94
C GLY A 707 -34.33 -21.22 34.91
N ALA A 708 -34.32 -20.97 36.23
CA ALA A 708 -34.08 -22.04 37.20
C ALA A 708 -34.97 -21.98 38.46
N GLU A 709 -35.43 -23.16 38.91
CA GLU A 709 -36.10 -23.32 40.21
C GLU A 709 -35.39 -24.36 41.09
N LEU A 710 -35.28 -24.04 42.40
CA LEU A 710 -34.73 -24.94 43.42
C LEU A 710 -35.81 -25.55 44.30
N GLU A 711 -35.97 -26.87 44.24
CA GLU A 711 -36.81 -27.63 45.16
C GLU A 711 -36.02 -28.14 46.39
N PRO A 712 -36.47 -27.86 47.63
CA PRO A 712 -37.58 -26.96 48.00
C PRO A 712 -37.13 -25.49 48.02
N PRO A 713 -38.01 -24.52 47.67
CA PRO A 713 -37.70 -23.08 47.60
C PRO A 713 -37.49 -22.42 48.98
N SER A 714 -37.33 -23.22 50.05
CA SER A 714 -36.94 -22.75 51.37
C SER A 714 -36.10 -23.80 52.10
N LEU A 715 -34.87 -23.45 52.44
CA LEU A 715 -33.85 -24.37 52.93
C LEU A 715 -33.82 -24.41 54.46
N ASN A 716 -34.56 -25.35 55.06
CA ASN A 716 -34.44 -25.62 56.49
C ASN A 716 -33.07 -26.26 56.81
N VAL A 717 -32.22 -25.61 57.61
CA VAL A 717 -30.85 -26.09 57.96
C VAL A 717 -30.84 -27.31 58.89
N LYS A 718 -31.96 -27.59 59.57
CA LYS A 718 -32.15 -28.82 60.37
C LYS A 718 -32.86 -29.94 59.60
N SER A 719 -33.11 -29.76 58.30
CA SER A 719 -33.61 -30.83 57.43
C SER A 719 -32.55 -31.91 57.20
N LYS A 720 -32.98 -33.18 57.16
CA LYS A 720 -32.16 -34.35 56.83
C LYS A 720 -32.45 -34.91 55.43
N GLY A 721 -32.95 -34.07 54.52
CA GLY A 721 -33.00 -34.41 53.10
C GLY A 721 -31.58 -34.63 52.55
N GLN A 722 -31.43 -35.49 51.55
CA GLN A 722 -30.11 -35.77 50.94
C GLN A 722 -29.72 -34.70 49.91
N TYR A 723 -30.70 -34.11 49.23
CA TYR A 723 -30.47 -33.24 48.09
C TYR A 723 -31.17 -31.87 48.23
N VAL A 724 -30.74 -30.94 47.38
CA VAL A 724 -31.59 -29.92 46.76
C VAL A 724 -31.73 -30.33 45.30
N THR A 725 -32.93 -30.27 44.73
CA THR A 725 -33.15 -30.48 43.29
C THR A 725 -33.12 -29.11 42.60
N ALA A 726 -32.55 -29.03 41.41
CA ALA A 726 -32.73 -27.90 40.51
C ALA A 726 -33.45 -28.36 39.25
N TYR A 727 -34.21 -27.45 38.66
CA TYR A 727 -34.76 -27.53 37.32
C TYR A 727 -34.18 -26.35 36.54
N ILE A 728 -33.69 -26.60 35.33
CA ILE A 728 -32.95 -25.64 34.50
C ILE A 728 -33.54 -25.65 33.10
N GLU A 729 -34.16 -24.53 32.73
CA GLU A 729 -34.71 -24.22 31.41
C GLU A 729 -33.68 -23.40 30.60
N LEU A 730 -33.61 -23.63 29.29
CA LEU A 730 -32.81 -22.83 28.37
C LEU A 730 -33.69 -21.98 27.45
N PRO A 731 -33.20 -20.82 26.95
CA PRO A 731 -33.91 -20.01 25.97
C PRO A 731 -34.41 -20.77 24.74
N ALA A 732 -35.53 -20.32 24.19
CA ALA A 732 -36.16 -20.91 23.00
C ALA A 732 -35.19 -20.99 21.81
N GLY A 733 -34.90 -22.23 21.38
CA GLY A 733 -33.90 -22.54 20.35
C GLY A 733 -32.89 -23.58 20.83
N PHE A 734 -32.59 -23.56 22.14
CA PHE A 734 -31.77 -24.56 22.80
C PHE A 734 -32.63 -25.72 23.35
N HIS A 735 -32.00 -26.85 23.70
CA HIS A 735 -32.69 -28.03 24.22
C HIS A 735 -31.90 -28.62 25.39
N PRO A 736 -32.49 -28.95 26.56
CA PRO A 736 -31.72 -29.24 27.77
C PRO A 736 -30.80 -30.46 27.74
N SER A 737 -30.87 -31.28 26.68
CA SER A 737 -29.89 -32.34 26.42
C SER A 737 -28.53 -31.84 25.93
N SER A 738 -28.39 -30.56 25.59
CA SER A 738 -27.11 -29.94 25.27
C SER A 738 -26.40 -29.35 26.49
N ILE A 739 -26.95 -29.44 27.71
CA ILE A 739 -26.27 -29.01 28.94
C ILE A 739 -25.23 -30.06 29.35
N ASP A 740 -23.98 -29.67 29.59
CA ASP A 740 -23.03 -30.55 30.27
C ASP A 740 -23.32 -30.57 31.78
N VAL A 741 -23.93 -31.66 32.23
CA VAL A 741 -24.22 -31.94 33.65
C VAL A 741 -22.97 -31.85 34.54
N GLY A 742 -21.78 -32.12 33.99
CA GLY A 742 -20.50 -32.01 34.70
C GLY A 742 -20.09 -30.58 35.05
N GLN A 743 -20.50 -29.60 34.23
CA GLN A 743 -20.14 -28.19 34.40
C GLN A 743 -21.15 -27.39 35.23
N ILE A 744 -22.29 -27.98 35.61
CA ILE A 744 -23.32 -27.26 36.37
C ILE A 744 -22.82 -27.02 37.81
N MET A 745 -22.75 -25.74 38.20
CA MET A 745 -22.33 -25.27 39.51
C MET A 745 -23.42 -24.44 40.18
N LEU A 746 -23.57 -24.60 41.50
CA LEU A 746 -24.32 -23.69 42.36
C LEU A 746 -23.34 -22.76 43.08
N ASN A 747 -23.56 -21.45 42.95
CA ASN A 747 -22.69 -20.35 43.40
C ASN A 747 -21.22 -20.53 42.99
N GLN A 748 -20.97 -21.06 41.78
CA GLN A 748 -19.63 -21.38 41.25
C GLN A 748 -18.75 -22.28 42.17
N ALA A 749 -19.36 -22.97 43.14
CA ALA A 749 -18.64 -23.62 44.24
C ALA A 749 -19.16 -25.01 44.63
N ILE A 750 -20.35 -25.41 44.17
CA ILE A 750 -20.96 -26.71 44.49
C ILE A 750 -21.44 -27.34 43.18
N SER A 751 -20.69 -28.30 42.66
CA SER A 751 -21.04 -29.02 41.42
C SER A 751 -22.33 -29.85 41.58
N ALA A 752 -23.07 -30.01 40.48
CA ALA A 752 -24.19 -30.92 40.39
C ALA A 752 -23.74 -32.39 40.50
N LEU A 753 -24.67 -33.25 40.91
CA LEU A 753 -24.51 -34.69 40.90
C LEU A 753 -24.86 -35.21 39.51
N ALA A 754 -23.89 -35.85 38.84
CA ALA A 754 -24.04 -36.45 37.51
C ALA A 754 -25.20 -37.47 37.38
N ALA A 755 -25.76 -37.95 38.50
CA ALA A 755 -27.02 -38.69 38.53
C ALA A 755 -27.71 -38.55 39.90
N PRO A 756 -29.05 -38.63 39.97
CA PRO A 756 -29.99 -38.79 38.86
C PRO A 756 -30.34 -37.45 38.19
N THR A 757 -30.39 -37.45 36.87
CA THR A 757 -30.96 -36.38 36.04
C THR A 757 -32.19 -36.85 35.28
N ALA A 758 -32.97 -35.91 34.74
CA ALA A 758 -34.12 -36.18 33.86
C ALA A 758 -34.43 -34.93 33.03
N ILE A 759 -35.00 -35.10 31.82
CA ILE A 759 -35.51 -33.99 31.01
C ILE A 759 -37.03 -34.06 30.98
N GLY A 760 -37.69 -32.92 31.13
CA GLY A 760 -39.15 -32.80 31.03
C GLY A 760 -39.67 -31.47 31.55
N ASP A 761 -40.67 -30.94 30.85
CA ASP A 761 -41.54 -29.82 31.20
C ASP A 761 -42.00 -29.90 32.68
N HIS A 762 -41.47 -29.01 33.53
CA HIS A 762 -41.68 -29.01 34.98
C HIS A 762 -42.94 -28.23 35.39
N ASP A 763 -43.16 -27.05 34.81
CA ASP A 763 -44.20 -26.10 35.23
C ASP A 763 -45.47 -26.11 34.33
N ALA A 764 -45.40 -26.78 33.17
CA ALA A 764 -46.42 -26.91 32.13
C ALA A 764 -46.61 -25.70 31.19
N ASP A 765 -45.58 -24.87 30.96
CA ASP A 765 -45.59 -23.84 29.89
C ASP A 765 -45.40 -24.43 28.47
N GLY A 766 -44.64 -25.52 28.33
CA GLY A 766 -44.38 -26.24 27.07
C GLY A 766 -42.93 -26.21 26.57
N ILE A 767 -42.01 -25.54 27.26
CA ILE A 767 -40.55 -25.70 27.14
C ILE A 767 -40.15 -26.98 27.93
N LEU A 768 -38.86 -27.32 27.98
CA LEU A 768 -38.35 -28.47 28.72
C LEU A 768 -37.27 -28.03 29.70
N ASP A 769 -37.28 -28.60 30.90
CA ASP A 769 -36.23 -28.46 31.89
C ASP A 769 -35.23 -29.63 31.84
N LEU A 770 -33.99 -29.38 32.28
CA LEU A 770 -33.12 -30.39 32.86
C LEU A 770 -33.24 -30.37 34.39
N MET A 771 -33.68 -31.49 34.97
CA MET A 771 -33.66 -31.74 36.40
C MET A 771 -32.29 -32.30 36.83
N VAL A 772 -31.63 -31.62 37.77
CA VAL A 772 -30.35 -32.03 38.41
C VAL A 772 -30.41 -31.92 39.93
N LYS A 773 -29.37 -32.38 40.65
CA LYS A 773 -29.36 -32.38 42.12
C LYS A 773 -28.00 -31.99 42.69
N PHE A 774 -28.03 -31.28 43.82
CA PHE A 774 -26.85 -30.89 44.60
C PHE A 774 -26.85 -31.59 45.96
N ASP A 775 -25.68 -31.83 46.55
CA ASP A 775 -25.59 -32.32 47.94
C ASP A 775 -26.16 -31.27 48.91
N ARG A 776 -27.12 -31.69 49.74
CA ARG A 776 -27.82 -30.75 50.61
C ARG A 776 -26.92 -30.18 51.71
N ALA A 777 -25.97 -30.95 52.23
CA ALA A 777 -25.11 -30.51 53.32
C ALA A 777 -24.11 -29.44 52.84
N ALA A 778 -23.63 -29.55 51.60
CA ALA A 778 -22.86 -28.49 50.94
C ALA A 778 -23.67 -27.20 50.80
N VAL A 779 -24.89 -27.25 50.22
CA VAL A 779 -25.74 -26.06 50.03
C VAL A 779 -26.21 -25.46 51.36
N GLN A 780 -26.46 -26.28 52.39
CA GLN A 780 -26.74 -25.81 53.75
C GLN A 780 -25.53 -25.17 54.45
N ALA A 781 -24.31 -25.39 53.97
CA ALA A 781 -23.09 -24.83 54.54
C ALA A 781 -22.60 -23.56 53.82
N SER A 782 -22.95 -23.35 52.56
CA SER A 782 -22.59 -22.15 51.78
C SER A 782 -23.53 -20.97 52.03
N LEU A 783 -24.82 -21.20 52.32
CA LEU A 783 -25.82 -20.13 52.38
C LEU A 783 -26.06 -19.58 53.82
N PRO A 784 -26.16 -18.25 53.99
CA PRO A 784 -26.48 -17.62 55.27
C PRO A 784 -27.97 -17.80 55.66
N LEU A 785 -28.30 -17.60 56.93
CA LEU A 785 -29.71 -17.54 57.40
C LEU A 785 -30.40 -16.25 56.94
N GLY A 786 -31.61 -16.37 56.38
CA GLY A 786 -32.39 -15.28 55.81
C GLY A 786 -32.72 -15.56 54.34
N TRP A 787 -32.97 -14.50 53.56
CA TRP A 787 -32.92 -14.61 52.10
C TRP A 787 -31.47 -14.57 51.65
N ALA A 788 -31.11 -15.45 50.71
CA ALA A 788 -29.82 -15.47 50.05
C ALA A 788 -30.02 -15.60 48.53
N PRO A 789 -29.26 -14.86 47.70
CA PRO A 789 -29.18 -15.15 46.28
C PRO A 789 -28.47 -16.49 46.07
N VAL A 790 -28.88 -17.21 45.04
CA VAL A 790 -28.29 -18.47 44.60
C VAL A 790 -28.20 -18.44 43.08
N THR A 791 -26.98 -18.41 42.56
CA THR A 791 -26.70 -18.50 41.13
C THR A 791 -26.53 -19.97 40.76
N ILE A 792 -27.17 -20.40 39.68
CA ILE A 792 -26.92 -21.68 39.03
C ILE A 792 -26.32 -21.35 37.67
N SER A 793 -25.11 -21.84 37.41
CA SER A 793 -24.41 -21.63 36.16
C SER A 793 -23.88 -22.94 35.60
N GLY A 794 -23.50 -22.95 34.33
CA GLY A 794 -22.83 -24.07 33.68
C GLY A 794 -22.55 -23.79 32.22
N CYS A 795 -22.13 -24.82 31.49
CA CYS A 795 -21.91 -24.76 30.05
C CYS A 795 -22.81 -25.76 29.31
N LEU A 796 -23.11 -25.43 28.06
CA LEU A 796 -23.55 -26.40 27.07
C LEU A 796 -22.35 -27.26 26.60
N THR A 797 -22.64 -28.39 25.96
CA THR A 797 -21.63 -29.35 25.47
C THR A 797 -20.74 -28.78 24.35
N ASN A 798 -21.09 -27.61 23.81
CA ASN A 798 -20.33 -26.81 22.85
C ASN A 798 -19.74 -25.53 23.49
N GLY A 799 -19.47 -25.55 24.81
CA GLY A 799 -18.83 -24.46 25.56
C GLY A 799 -19.76 -23.34 26.02
N VAL A 800 -20.79 -22.99 25.22
CA VAL A 800 -21.68 -21.84 25.46
C VAL A 800 -22.18 -21.79 26.91
N PRO A 801 -21.87 -20.73 27.70
CA PRO A 801 -22.23 -20.65 29.10
C PRO A 801 -23.71 -20.29 29.29
N PHE A 802 -24.26 -20.62 30.45
CA PHE A 802 -25.58 -20.19 30.88
C PHE A 802 -25.59 -19.89 32.39
N GLU A 803 -26.47 -18.98 32.83
CA GLU A 803 -26.77 -18.79 34.25
C GLU A 803 -28.19 -18.29 34.54
N ASP A 804 -28.63 -18.50 35.79
CA ASP A 804 -29.76 -17.81 36.43
C ASP A 804 -29.42 -17.52 37.90
N THR A 805 -29.95 -16.44 38.48
CA THR A 805 -29.78 -16.07 39.89
C THR A 805 -31.12 -15.89 40.61
N LEU A 806 -31.51 -16.91 41.37
CA LEU A 806 -32.76 -16.96 42.12
C LEU A 806 -32.57 -16.68 43.63
N SER A 807 -33.66 -16.40 44.35
CA SER A 807 -33.63 -16.13 45.80
C SER A 807 -34.17 -17.30 46.63
N VAL A 808 -33.37 -17.80 47.58
CA VAL A 808 -33.73 -18.90 48.49
C VAL A 808 -33.87 -18.40 49.93
N TYR A 809 -34.95 -18.80 50.62
CA TYR A 809 -35.12 -18.51 52.05
C TYR A 809 -34.58 -19.63 52.94
N VAL A 810 -33.47 -19.38 53.63
CA VAL A 810 -32.73 -20.32 54.49
C VAL A 810 -33.07 -20.06 55.95
N PHE A 811 -33.46 -21.11 56.70
CA PHE A 811 -33.96 -20.94 58.06
C PHE A 811 -33.62 -22.07 59.02
N ASP A 812 -33.45 -21.71 60.30
CA ASP A 812 -33.42 -22.65 61.41
C ASP A 812 -34.79 -22.73 62.12
N LYS A 813 -35.09 -23.86 62.76
CA LYS A 813 -36.33 -24.08 63.52
C LYS A 813 -36.43 -23.11 64.70
N GLY A 814 -37.15 -22.02 64.46
CA GLY A 814 -37.39 -20.90 65.36
C GLY A 814 -38.26 -19.84 64.67
N MET A 815 -38.05 -19.63 63.38
CA MET A 815 -39.03 -19.00 62.49
C MET A 815 -39.97 -20.06 61.89
N GLY A 816 -41.20 -19.66 61.56
CA GLY A 816 -42.22 -20.54 60.99
C GLY A 816 -41.96 -20.88 59.52
N HIS A 817 -42.71 -21.84 58.97
CA HIS A 817 -42.78 -21.98 57.52
C HIS A 817 -43.34 -20.69 56.93
N TYR A 818 -42.59 -20.05 56.03
CA TYR A 818 -43.09 -18.95 55.22
C TYR A 818 -43.96 -19.55 54.12
N ASN A 819 -45.27 -19.34 54.18
CA ASN A 819 -46.20 -19.81 53.17
C ASN A 819 -46.34 -18.72 52.11
N ASP A 820 -45.75 -19.00 50.94
CA ASP A 820 -46.21 -18.58 49.62
C ASP A 820 -46.79 -17.16 49.49
N SER A 821 -45.87 -16.22 49.26
CA SER A 821 -46.07 -15.11 48.36
C SER A 821 -44.70 -14.68 47.83
N ARG A 822 -44.43 -14.83 46.53
CA ARG A 822 -43.27 -14.19 45.89
C ARG A 822 -43.27 -12.70 46.31
N PRO A 823 -42.16 -12.11 46.78
CA PRO A 823 -41.89 -10.73 46.39
C PRO A 823 -41.76 -10.75 44.86
N ASP A 824 -42.55 -9.93 44.17
CA ASP A 824 -42.48 -9.85 42.72
C ASP A 824 -41.06 -9.55 42.25
N SER A 825 -40.71 -10.00 41.04
CA SER A 825 -39.36 -9.92 40.47
C SER A 825 -38.72 -8.55 40.68
N ILE A 826 -37.52 -8.56 41.28
CA ILE A 826 -36.63 -7.41 41.19
C ILE A 826 -36.15 -7.39 39.74
N VAL A 827 -36.79 -6.55 38.94
CA VAL A 827 -36.27 -6.11 37.65
C VAL A 827 -35.30 -4.97 37.95
N GLU A 828 -34.02 -5.21 37.69
CA GLU A 828 -33.05 -4.18 37.30
C GLU A 828 -32.65 -4.43 35.85
#